data_AF-A0A934RX72-F1
#
_entry.id   AF-A0A934RX72-F1
#
_cell.length_a   1.000
_cell.length_b   1.000
_cell.length_c   1.000
_cell.angle_alpha   90.00
_cell.angle_beta   90.00
_cell.angle_gamma   90.00
#
_symmetry.space_group_name_H-M   'P 1'
#
loop_
_entity.id
_entity.type
_entity.pdbx_description
1 polymer ?
#
loop_
_entity_poly.entity_id
_entity_poly.type
_entity_poly.pdbx_seq_one_letter_code
_entity_poly.pdbx_strand_id
1 'polypeptide(L)'
;MKTSTSKALAVSLALICAALLTFFLRDAGPQASKSASQEKPPAEHVSELSQQIADTLQNVETTSSTAANTSLVELAQERRLAMKELMETQPQTALQLAFSLREYEQLPSEVQAIVERPFSELAHLDVIAVCYEHHDHHHSHFKYSLKTEDGQRHQVPPMPQNRLSMSKENVPVQGIELDGIAIVRQQIFQRLEGEELDWALQSLPLANSAPQTDFFTNESLAESSIHAISGGYLFRFANEENLSLFEQKLANLDSRPGLDIGSPALLASLRKEAAPFSEGTFFSDQEASVGPPPDELRPYLIIRVDFSDKNGTPFEKQPLEDLIDNQVAPTFARYSYNKTSVDVTVTDSVYRLGATTDYGTPESQNTDKLYDDAVTAYIADGNADPATVYDHVSISFPDLEFGWAGLATVGGRRQWLQDTPPPSTIVHELGHNYGLNHASYWNHTASNPNSTNPVDPSGANIEYGDPFDVMGDGEIEAGHFHMAAKQRLGWIDNSQWSDLTSSNDSNTYRIYAFDNVSATGLQALRVNKSGGNEHYWVGFREGYPGLANFDRGAYLIWQRPGSSNNRSWLVDTTPLSADGKNDSGIAIGRTYSDTDAGVHITPLAKGQNATGSYLDIAVNIGDFSGNQAPSGTLTASTEGVARNGIPFSFDGSDPDSDPLSYHWDFGDGTVEVNSASIEHEFPVGGSYTLTLTVSDQKGGTSVHQANVEISDPITELATRTSDTLFNLTALAANESVVVVGGDRGTYLRSTDGETWTSHGLNPNFFPNHRTNQIIWTGGSFIAVGSDSLGPGNPRLGIAFSSDDGMTWTEELRTTESVGDFGFLSIAEDPNTNTSVIVQSNAKLLRRDSEGNFTVIDLGLTDGAWGSAASVVWTGTHFVVGGYDFFESNPDNNGDTSKALIIFRSTDGTNWTRVDAAESGLLGWYGLRDLDFLNGKLMGSGFFSGIVYSADSGETWTNNSPTSTRLASMFAYGNGIYSAHGTTDNTTNQDFLSTDARNWQPAGDPGSSFNDRIFFANTFISVGNNGLIQQSQEFFAPVVSAFEAWIVGFTTNQSDQGALGNPDFDWAPNFIEYALGSDPTDSDSVPTPPSLEFQEDGKIVVSISRLAKTDVELSLESSVNLEVWDPLPTETTDDTETLLELTTTQSFDANEAIFIRVKATQ
;
A
#
# COMPACT_ATOMS: atom_id res chain seq x y z
N MET A 1 38.14 5.07 28.11
CA MET A 1 39.29 4.13 28.00
C MET A 1 39.20 3.51 26.62
N LYS A 2 40.05 3.92 25.68
CA LYS A 2 41.28 3.22 25.24
C LYS A 2 41.03 1.86 24.57
N THR A 3 41.11 1.88 23.23
CA THR A 3 41.94 0.98 22.40
C THR A 3 42.20 -0.45 22.91
N SER A 4 41.55 -1.45 22.31
CA SER A 4 42.21 -2.58 21.62
C SER A 4 41.22 -3.73 21.38
N THR A 5 40.83 -4.00 20.13
CA THR A 5 40.35 -5.33 19.66
C THR A 5 40.14 -5.34 18.13
N SER A 6 41.18 -5.01 17.34
CA SER A 6 41.14 -5.14 15.87
C SER A 6 42.16 -6.14 15.30
N LYS A 7 42.77 -6.98 16.13
CA LYS A 7 43.79 -7.95 15.67
C LYS A 7 43.49 -9.43 15.95
N ALA A 8 42.35 -9.77 16.55
CA ALA A 8 41.96 -11.17 16.76
C ALA A 8 41.01 -11.71 15.67
N LEU A 9 40.23 -10.85 14.99
CA LEU A 9 39.28 -11.28 13.96
C LEU A 9 39.92 -11.62 12.60
N ALA A 10 41.07 -11.02 12.28
CA ALA A 10 41.72 -11.22 10.97
C ALA A 10 42.42 -12.58 10.81
N VAL A 11 42.73 -13.28 11.92
CA VAL A 11 43.41 -14.59 11.87
C VAL A 11 42.42 -15.76 11.85
N SER A 12 41.19 -15.57 12.35
CA SER A 12 40.15 -16.60 12.31
C SER A 12 39.43 -16.67 10.95
N LEU A 13 39.32 -15.55 10.22
CA LEU A 13 38.67 -15.52 8.90
C LEU A 13 39.52 -16.20 7.80
N ALA A 14 40.85 -16.16 7.92
CA ALA A 14 41.76 -16.81 6.97
C ALA A 14 41.81 -18.34 7.09
N LEU A 15 41.47 -18.92 8.25
CA LEU A 15 41.43 -20.37 8.47
C LEU A 15 40.10 -21.00 8.04
N ILE A 16 39.01 -20.22 7.99
CA ILE A 16 37.69 -20.71 7.55
C ILE A 16 37.61 -20.73 6.02
N CYS A 17 38.22 -19.77 5.32
CA CYS A 17 38.34 -19.81 3.85
C CYS A 17 39.20 -20.99 3.33
N ALA A 18 40.11 -21.54 4.14
CA ALA A 18 40.92 -22.69 3.76
C ALA A 18 40.24 -24.05 4.00
N ALA A 19 39.17 -24.10 4.81
CA ALA A 19 38.41 -25.32 5.10
C ALA A 19 37.16 -25.48 4.20
N LEU A 20 36.64 -24.40 3.63
CA LEU A 20 35.51 -24.43 2.68
C LEU A 20 35.93 -24.86 1.27
N LEU A 21 37.22 -24.82 0.92
CA LEU A 21 37.72 -25.29 -0.37
C LEU A 21 37.87 -26.83 -0.47
N THR A 22 37.74 -27.57 0.63
CA THR A 22 37.96 -29.03 0.66
C THR A 22 36.68 -29.87 0.74
N PHE A 23 35.50 -29.26 0.77
CA PHE A 23 34.21 -29.99 0.81
C PHE A 23 33.45 -30.07 -0.53
N PHE A 24 33.85 -29.29 -1.56
CA PHE A 24 33.20 -29.29 -2.89
C PHE A 24 33.77 -30.31 -3.90
N LEU A 25 34.62 -31.25 -3.47
CA LEU A 25 35.20 -32.28 -4.34
C LEU A 25 34.87 -33.68 -3.83
N ARG A 26 33.58 -34.05 -3.79
CA ARG A 26 33.15 -35.43 -3.59
C ARG A 26 31.68 -35.63 -4.00
N ASP A 27 31.43 -35.63 -5.30
CA ASP A 27 30.64 -36.68 -5.98
C ASP A 27 30.55 -36.35 -7.48
N ALA A 28 31.54 -36.83 -8.23
CA ALA A 28 31.44 -36.96 -9.68
C ALA A 28 31.95 -38.36 -10.04
N GLY A 29 31.01 -39.26 -10.35
CA GLY A 29 31.27 -40.48 -11.11
C GLY A 29 31.81 -40.16 -12.51
N PRO A 30 32.39 -41.14 -13.22
CA PRO A 30 33.58 -40.94 -14.03
C PRO A 30 33.27 -40.24 -15.35
N GLN A 31 33.53 -38.93 -15.45
CA GLN A 31 33.79 -38.32 -16.75
C GLN A 31 35.23 -38.61 -17.16
N ALA A 32 35.35 -39.25 -18.32
CA ALA A 32 36.60 -39.49 -19.00
C ALA A 32 37.34 -38.17 -19.23
N SER A 33 38.62 -38.15 -18.83
CA SER A 33 39.54 -37.06 -19.12
C SER A 33 39.64 -36.82 -20.64
N LYS A 34 39.09 -35.71 -21.14
CA LYS A 34 39.55 -35.09 -22.39
C LYS A 34 40.44 -33.90 -22.04
N SER A 35 41.65 -33.96 -22.56
CA SER A 35 42.68 -32.94 -22.47
C SER A 35 42.24 -31.63 -23.12
N ALA A 36 42.63 -30.51 -22.52
CA ALA A 36 42.55 -29.16 -23.10
C ALA A 36 43.26 -29.11 -24.47
N SER A 37 42.51 -29.30 -25.55
CA SER A 37 42.78 -28.72 -26.86
C SER A 37 42.19 -27.32 -26.89
N GLN A 38 42.86 -26.36 -27.54
CA GLN A 38 42.31 -25.02 -27.78
C GLN A 38 40.92 -25.13 -28.42
N GLU A 39 39.86 -24.87 -27.66
CA GLU A 39 38.51 -24.73 -28.21
C GLU A 39 38.48 -23.46 -29.06
N LYS A 40 38.13 -23.62 -30.34
CA LYS A 40 37.92 -22.50 -31.25
C LYS A 40 36.73 -21.67 -30.76
N PRO A 41 36.71 -20.34 -31.01
CA PRO A 41 35.54 -19.52 -30.74
C PRO A 41 34.26 -20.16 -31.33
N PRO A 42 33.13 -20.20 -30.60
CA PRO A 42 31.93 -20.93 -31.02
C PRO A 42 31.47 -20.60 -32.45
N ALA A 43 31.49 -19.33 -32.84
CA ALA A 43 31.11 -18.89 -34.19
C ALA A 43 32.03 -19.42 -35.31
N GLU A 44 33.34 -19.42 -35.10
CA GLU A 44 34.31 -19.98 -36.07
C GLU A 44 34.13 -21.49 -36.20
N HIS A 45 33.89 -22.16 -35.08
CA HIS A 45 33.68 -23.60 -35.04
C HIS A 45 32.40 -24.02 -35.78
N VAL A 46 31.28 -23.33 -35.53
CA VAL A 46 30.01 -23.54 -36.25
C VAL A 46 30.18 -23.32 -37.75
N SER A 47 30.88 -22.27 -38.17
CA SER A 47 31.12 -21.99 -39.60
C SER A 47 31.97 -23.08 -40.27
N GLU A 48 33.00 -23.59 -39.60
CA GLU A 48 33.82 -24.68 -40.13
C GLU A 48 33.02 -25.98 -40.24
N LEU A 49 32.20 -26.28 -39.24
CA LEU A 49 31.33 -27.47 -39.25
C LEU A 49 30.26 -27.36 -40.35
N SER A 50 29.69 -26.17 -40.62
CA SER A 50 28.80 -25.96 -41.77
C SER A 50 29.48 -26.38 -43.08
N GLN A 51 30.72 -25.94 -43.30
CA GLN A 51 31.45 -26.26 -44.52
C GLN A 51 31.77 -27.76 -44.61
N GLN A 52 32.19 -28.39 -43.51
CA GLN A 52 32.49 -29.81 -43.48
C GLN A 52 31.24 -30.68 -43.72
N ILE A 53 30.08 -30.26 -43.20
CA ILE A 53 28.79 -30.90 -43.47
C ILE A 53 28.46 -30.80 -44.96
N ALA A 54 28.56 -29.60 -45.55
CA ALA A 54 28.29 -29.38 -46.98
C ALA A 54 29.21 -30.20 -47.90
N ASP A 55 30.52 -30.22 -47.62
CA ASP A 55 31.51 -31.01 -48.37
C ASP A 55 31.22 -32.52 -48.26
N THR A 56 30.80 -32.99 -47.08
CA THR A 56 30.48 -34.40 -46.84
C THR A 56 29.17 -34.82 -47.50
N LEU A 57 28.14 -33.96 -47.49
CA LEU A 57 26.87 -34.16 -48.22
C LEU A 57 27.11 -34.43 -49.70
N GLN A 58 27.93 -33.62 -50.36
CA GLN A 58 28.26 -33.80 -51.78
C GLN A 58 28.96 -35.14 -52.06
N ASN A 59 29.74 -35.64 -51.11
CA ASN A 59 30.41 -36.94 -51.21
C ASN A 59 29.46 -38.12 -50.96
N VAL A 60 28.46 -37.97 -50.08
CA VAL A 60 27.41 -38.97 -49.84
C VAL A 60 26.56 -39.16 -51.10
N GLU A 61 26.11 -38.07 -51.71
CA GLU A 61 25.27 -38.09 -52.93
C GLU A 61 25.97 -38.78 -54.11
N THR A 62 27.30 -38.69 -54.18
CA THR A 62 28.09 -39.24 -55.28
C THR A 62 28.57 -40.68 -55.06
N THR A 63 28.64 -41.17 -53.82
CA THR A 63 29.29 -42.47 -53.50
C THR A 63 28.40 -43.50 -52.80
N SER A 64 27.25 -43.13 -52.22
CA SER A 64 26.35 -44.03 -51.47
C SER A 64 27.07 -44.88 -50.38
N SER A 65 28.08 -44.30 -49.73
CA SER A 65 28.94 -44.97 -48.74
C SER A 65 28.34 -44.91 -47.33
N THR A 66 28.21 -46.05 -46.66
CA THR A 66 27.75 -46.14 -45.26
C THR A 66 28.68 -45.37 -44.29
N ALA A 67 29.99 -45.32 -44.59
CA ALA A 67 30.96 -44.60 -43.77
C ALA A 67 30.83 -43.07 -43.89
N ALA A 68 30.41 -42.57 -45.06
CA ALA A 68 30.16 -41.15 -45.26
C ALA A 68 28.91 -40.68 -44.49
N ASN A 69 27.87 -41.52 -44.41
CA ASN A 69 26.70 -41.25 -43.56
C ASN A 69 27.05 -41.24 -42.07
N THR A 70 27.90 -42.14 -41.58
CA THR A 70 28.36 -42.12 -40.17
C THR A 70 29.14 -40.84 -39.85
N SER A 71 30.05 -40.42 -40.75
CA SER A 71 30.81 -39.18 -40.59
C SER A 71 29.92 -37.94 -40.59
N LEU A 72 28.85 -37.93 -41.38
CA LEU A 72 27.90 -36.82 -41.45
C LEU A 72 27.13 -36.64 -40.13
N VAL A 73 26.73 -37.75 -39.49
CA VAL A 73 26.05 -37.74 -38.18
C VAL A 73 27.00 -37.29 -37.06
N GLU A 74 28.27 -37.69 -37.10
CA GLU A 74 29.29 -37.23 -36.14
C GLU A 74 29.51 -35.70 -36.23
N LEU A 75 29.65 -35.17 -37.45
CA LEU A 75 29.75 -33.72 -37.67
C LEU A 75 28.49 -32.96 -37.23
N ALA A 76 27.31 -33.53 -37.45
CA ALA A 76 26.05 -32.96 -36.98
C ALA A 76 25.98 -32.89 -35.45
N GLN A 77 26.47 -33.91 -34.73
CA GLN A 77 26.54 -33.92 -33.27
C GLN A 77 27.52 -32.86 -32.73
N GLU A 78 28.67 -32.68 -33.37
CA GLU A 78 29.60 -31.61 -33.02
C GLU A 78 29.00 -30.23 -33.26
N ARG A 79 28.29 -30.05 -34.40
CA ARG A 79 27.58 -28.80 -34.70
C ARG A 79 26.51 -28.51 -33.66
N ARG A 80 25.72 -29.50 -33.27
CA ARG A 80 24.65 -29.35 -32.27
C ARG A 80 25.16 -28.72 -30.98
N LEU A 81 26.28 -29.23 -30.45
CA LEU A 81 26.87 -28.71 -29.21
C LEU A 81 27.37 -27.26 -29.38
N ALA A 82 28.10 -27.00 -30.46
CA ALA A 82 28.64 -25.66 -30.74
C ALA A 82 27.55 -24.62 -31.04
N MET A 83 26.51 -25.02 -31.78
CA MET A 83 25.37 -24.15 -32.10
C MET A 83 24.54 -23.86 -30.85
N LYS A 84 24.32 -24.84 -29.97
CA LYS A 84 23.61 -24.62 -28.70
C LYS A 84 24.32 -23.58 -27.84
N GLU A 85 25.63 -23.72 -27.64
CA GLU A 85 26.42 -22.71 -26.91
C GLU A 85 26.35 -21.33 -27.56
N LEU A 86 26.39 -21.28 -28.90
CA LEU A 86 26.27 -20.03 -29.65
C LEU A 86 24.89 -19.40 -29.51
N MET A 87 23.81 -20.20 -29.48
CA MET A 87 22.45 -19.72 -29.25
C MET A 87 22.28 -19.09 -27.86
N GLU A 88 22.88 -19.69 -26.83
CA GLU A 88 22.84 -19.19 -25.44
C GLU A 88 23.69 -17.93 -25.24
N THR A 89 24.85 -17.85 -25.89
CA THR A 89 25.84 -16.77 -25.65
C THR A 89 25.83 -15.64 -26.69
N GLN A 90 25.47 -15.93 -27.94
CA GLN A 90 25.50 -15.01 -29.08
C GLN A 90 24.33 -15.26 -30.06
N PRO A 91 23.07 -15.06 -29.63
CA PRO A 91 21.87 -15.46 -30.38
C PRO A 91 21.78 -14.83 -31.78
N GLN A 92 22.22 -13.58 -31.95
CA GLN A 92 22.22 -12.92 -33.26
C GLN A 92 23.24 -13.53 -34.22
N THR A 93 24.40 -13.95 -33.72
CA THR A 93 25.41 -14.67 -34.51
C THR A 93 24.91 -16.06 -34.88
N ALA A 94 24.20 -16.75 -33.97
CA ALA A 94 23.58 -18.05 -34.25
C ALA A 94 22.57 -17.96 -35.41
N LEU A 95 21.68 -16.95 -35.41
CA LEU A 95 20.75 -16.72 -36.53
C LEU A 95 21.43 -16.47 -37.88
N GLN A 96 22.63 -15.90 -37.89
CA GLN A 96 23.39 -15.64 -39.11
C GLN A 96 24.09 -16.90 -39.66
N LEU A 97 24.49 -17.81 -38.77
CA LEU A 97 25.24 -19.03 -39.12
C LEU A 97 24.36 -20.27 -39.26
N ALA A 98 23.07 -20.14 -38.97
CA ALA A 98 22.07 -21.18 -39.12
C ALA A 98 21.88 -21.63 -40.57
N PHE A 99 21.45 -22.87 -40.76
CA PHE A 99 20.93 -23.31 -42.04
C PHE A 99 19.69 -22.49 -42.44
N SER A 100 19.64 -22.09 -43.72
CA SER A 100 18.41 -21.55 -44.32
C SER A 100 17.32 -22.61 -44.38
N LEU A 101 16.06 -22.19 -44.53
CA LEU A 101 14.91 -23.10 -44.67
C LEU A 101 15.14 -24.16 -45.75
N ARG A 102 15.71 -23.73 -46.88
CA ARG A 102 16.03 -24.60 -48.01
C ARG A 102 17.19 -25.55 -47.73
N GLU A 103 18.30 -25.06 -47.16
CA GLU A 103 19.44 -25.92 -46.84
C GLU A 103 19.02 -27.02 -45.89
N TYR A 104 18.21 -26.70 -44.89
CA TYR A 104 17.67 -27.67 -43.95
C TYR A 104 16.80 -28.73 -44.62
N GLU A 105 15.89 -28.36 -45.54
CA GLU A 105 15.08 -29.32 -46.31
C GLU A 105 15.92 -30.31 -47.14
N GLN A 106 17.13 -29.91 -47.57
CA GLN A 106 18.02 -30.75 -48.36
C GLN A 106 18.87 -31.73 -47.51
N LEU A 107 18.91 -31.55 -46.18
CA LEU A 107 19.63 -32.43 -45.28
C LEU A 107 18.94 -33.80 -45.16
N PRO A 108 19.69 -34.91 -45.05
CA PRO A 108 19.14 -36.22 -44.69
C PRO A 108 18.38 -36.17 -43.36
N SER A 109 17.33 -36.97 -43.22
CA SER A 109 16.49 -37.02 -42.02
C SER A 109 17.26 -37.32 -40.74
N GLU A 110 18.34 -38.11 -40.80
CA GLU A 110 19.18 -38.39 -39.63
C GLU A 110 19.98 -37.17 -39.16
N VAL A 111 20.27 -36.21 -40.03
CA VAL A 111 20.97 -34.96 -39.71
C VAL A 111 19.98 -33.89 -39.25
N GLN A 112 18.83 -33.77 -39.92
CA GLN A 112 17.75 -32.86 -39.54
C GLN A 112 17.33 -33.04 -38.06
N ALA A 113 17.31 -34.28 -37.57
CA ALA A 113 16.99 -34.60 -36.18
C ALA A 113 18.05 -34.19 -35.14
N ILE A 114 19.21 -33.69 -35.58
CA ILE A 114 20.37 -33.38 -34.73
C ILE A 114 20.71 -31.88 -34.76
N VAL A 115 20.66 -31.25 -35.92
CA VAL A 115 21.05 -29.83 -36.12
C VAL A 115 19.88 -28.88 -35.89
N GLU A 116 20.16 -27.58 -35.83
CA GLU A 116 19.15 -26.54 -35.64
C GLU A 116 18.12 -26.52 -36.79
N ARG A 117 16.83 -26.45 -36.43
CA ARG A 117 15.72 -26.32 -37.38
C ARG A 117 15.39 -24.84 -37.59
N PRO A 118 15.51 -24.28 -38.80
CA PRO A 118 14.94 -22.97 -39.11
C PRO A 118 13.42 -23.05 -39.21
N PHE A 119 12.72 -22.02 -38.72
CA PHE A 119 11.25 -21.95 -38.75
C PHE A 119 10.74 -20.57 -39.17
N SER A 120 9.54 -20.54 -39.75
CA SER A 120 8.75 -19.34 -40.05
C SER A 120 7.26 -19.70 -39.92
N GLU A 121 6.71 -19.47 -38.74
CA GLU A 121 5.37 -19.96 -38.37
C GLU A 121 4.68 -19.02 -37.39
N LEU A 122 3.46 -19.37 -37.00
CA LEU A 122 2.79 -18.73 -35.88
C LEU A 122 3.18 -19.41 -34.58
N ALA A 123 3.34 -18.63 -33.52
CA ALA A 123 3.61 -19.16 -32.21
C ALA A 123 2.85 -18.41 -31.13
N HIS A 124 2.68 -19.06 -29.99
CA HIS A 124 2.25 -18.42 -28.75
C HIS A 124 3.50 -17.97 -27.98
N LEU A 125 3.62 -16.67 -27.75
CA LEU A 125 4.70 -16.08 -26.97
C LEU A 125 4.17 -15.76 -25.58
N ASP A 126 4.81 -16.32 -24.56
CA ASP A 126 4.63 -15.96 -23.16
C ASP A 126 5.81 -15.08 -22.72
N VAL A 127 5.48 -13.94 -22.10
CA VAL A 127 6.44 -13.05 -21.44
C VAL A 127 6.08 -12.99 -19.97
N ILE A 128 7.00 -13.33 -19.08
CA ILE A 128 6.77 -13.38 -17.63
C ILE A 128 7.74 -12.40 -16.96
N ALA A 129 7.24 -11.56 -16.06
CA ALA A 129 8.07 -10.73 -15.20
C ALA A 129 8.61 -11.57 -14.03
N VAL A 130 9.94 -11.64 -13.84
CA VAL A 130 10.58 -12.46 -12.81
C VAL A 130 11.54 -11.62 -11.98
N CYS A 131 11.52 -11.81 -10.65
CA CYS A 131 12.34 -11.06 -9.69
C CYS A 131 13.43 -11.87 -8.97
N TYR A 132 13.69 -13.12 -9.37
CA TYR A 132 14.58 -14.01 -8.60
C TYR A 132 15.62 -14.70 -9.47
N GLU A 133 16.87 -14.22 -9.42
CA GLU A 133 18.08 -15.02 -9.53
C GLU A 133 19.16 -14.42 -8.60
N HIS A 134 19.59 -15.20 -7.60
CA HIS A 134 20.69 -14.98 -6.65
C HIS A 134 21.37 -13.60 -6.49
N HIS A 135 21.31 -13.08 -5.25
CA HIS A 135 22.24 -12.13 -4.61
C HIS A 135 22.25 -10.65 -5.04
N ASP A 136 21.49 -10.21 -6.04
CA ASP A 136 21.36 -8.78 -6.36
C ASP A 136 19.88 -8.37 -6.36
N HIS A 137 19.41 -7.78 -5.25
CA HIS A 137 18.02 -7.35 -5.00
C HIS A 137 17.55 -6.19 -5.90
N HIS A 138 18.07 -6.07 -7.13
CA HIS A 138 18.05 -4.79 -7.85
C HIS A 138 17.43 -4.81 -9.25
N HIS A 139 17.14 -5.97 -9.88
CA HIS A 139 16.57 -5.98 -11.24
C HIS A 139 15.54 -7.11 -11.46
N SER A 140 14.31 -6.77 -11.84
CA SER A 140 13.47 -7.76 -12.54
C SER A 140 13.98 -7.99 -13.95
N HIS A 141 13.81 -9.22 -14.43
CA HIS A 141 14.08 -9.62 -15.80
C HIS A 141 12.87 -10.35 -16.40
N PHE A 142 12.78 -10.38 -17.73
CA PHE A 142 11.72 -11.11 -18.41
C PHE A 142 12.19 -12.50 -18.79
N LYS A 143 11.35 -13.49 -18.52
CA LYS A 143 11.46 -14.83 -19.07
C LYS A 143 10.54 -14.95 -20.28
N TYR A 144 11.07 -15.51 -21.36
CA TYR A 144 10.36 -15.68 -22.62
C TYR A 144 10.20 -17.18 -22.90
N SER A 145 8.98 -17.61 -23.22
CA SER A 145 8.65 -18.97 -23.64
C SER A 145 7.87 -18.90 -24.94
N LEU A 146 8.23 -19.75 -25.90
CA LEU A 146 7.61 -19.80 -27.22
C LEU A 146 7.00 -21.18 -27.43
N LYS A 147 5.70 -21.25 -27.68
CA LYS A 147 5.03 -22.49 -28.08
C LYS A 147 4.72 -22.45 -29.58
N THR A 148 5.35 -23.35 -30.32
CA THR A 148 5.25 -23.50 -31.78
C THR A 148 3.98 -24.27 -32.18
N GLU A 149 3.62 -24.28 -33.47
CA GLU A 149 2.39 -24.93 -33.97
C GLU A 149 2.35 -26.46 -33.69
N ASP A 150 3.51 -27.10 -33.56
CA ASP A 150 3.63 -28.52 -33.19
C ASP A 150 3.36 -28.79 -31.70
N GLY A 151 3.12 -27.73 -30.92
CA GLY A 151 2.83 -27.77 -29.50
C GLY A 151 4.06 -27.85 -28.59
N GLN A 152 5.28 -27.88 -29.15
CA GLN A 152 6.51 -27.85 -28.35
C GLN A 152 6.73 -26.46 -27.75
N ARG A 153 7.23 -26.43 -26.51
CA ARG A 153 7.63 -25.19 -25.84
C ARG A 153 9.13 -25.06 -25.83
N HIS A 154 9.60 -23.87 -26.19
CA HIS A 154 11.01 -23.52 -26.28
C HIS A 154 11.31 -22.35 -25.36
N GLN A 155 12.41 -22.44 -24.62
CA GLN A 155 12.97 -21.29 -23.93
C GLN A 155 13.58 -20.34 -24.94
N VAL A 156 13.34 -19.06 -24.74
CA VAL A 156 13.89 -18.02 -25.60
C VAL A 156 14.87 -17.17 -24.78
N PRO A 157 16.13 -17.04 -25.22
CA PRO A 157 17.08 -16.14 -24.57
C PRO A 157 16.60 -14.69 -24.58
N PRO A 158 17.02 -13.86 -23.62
CA PRO A 158 16.58 -12.47 -23.54
C PRO A 158 16.72 -11.72 -24.87
N MET A 159 15.60 -11.15 -25.35
CA MET A 159 15.55 -10.40 -26.60
C MET A 159 15.45 -8.89 -26.37
N PRO A 160 15.94 -8.05 -27.28
CA PRO A 160 15.66 -6.61 -27.29
C PRO A 160 14.15 -6.33 -27.39
N GLN A 161 13.65 -5.50 -26.49
CA GLN A 161 12.25 -5.45 -26.05
C GLN A 161 11.30 -4.60 -26.92
N ASN A 162 11.61 -4.30 -28.18
CA ASN A 162 10.79 -3.33 -28.94
C ASN A 162 9.47 -3.90 -29.50
N ARG A 163 9.45 -5.18 -29.91
CA ARG A 163 8.25 -5.84 -30.49
C ARG A 163 7.62 -6.87 -29.56
N LEU A 164 8.46 -7.70 -28.94
CA LEU A 164 8.05 -8.91 -28.22
C LEU A 164 8.09 -8.70 -26.70
N SER A 165 7.73 -7.50 -26.23
CA SER A 165 7.74 -7.13 -24.80
C SER A 165 6.53 -7.60 -24.02
N MET A 166 5.53 -8.19 -24.68
CA MET A 166 4.32 -8.73 -24.07
C MET A 166 3.93 -10.04 -24.71
N SER A 167 3.14 -10.81 -23.97
CA SER A 167 2.62 -12.09 -24.41
C SER A 167 1.65 -11.89 -25.58
N LYS A 168 1.71 -12.80 -26.55
CA LYS A 168 0.89 -12.75 -27.77
C LYS A 168 0.47 -14.15 -28.18
N GLU A 169 -0.77 -14.27 -28.63
CA GLU A 169 -1.28 -15.46 -29.30
C GLU A 169 -1.02 -15.35 -30.78
N ASN A 170 -0.61 -16.44 -31.44
CA ASN A 170 -0.49 -16.49 -32.90
C ASN A 170 0.43 -15.40 -33.49
N VAL A 171 1.49 -15.02 -32.78
CA VAL A 171 2.46 -14.04 -33.27
C VAL A 171 3.33 -14.65 -34.37
N PRO A 172 3.52 -13.98 -35.52
CA PRO A 172 4.44 -14.46 -36.53
C PRO A 172 5.88 -14.34 -36.06
N VAL A 173 6.56 -15.48 -36.06
CA VAL A 173 7.95 -15.60 -35.65
C VAL A 173 8.76 -16.30 -36.72
N GLN A 174 10.02 -15.91 -36.84
CA GLN A 174 11.00 -16.58 -37.67
C GLN A 174 12.26 -16.75 -36.85
N GLY A 175 12.94 -17.89 -36.99
CA GLY A 175 14.02 -18.20 -36.08
C GLY A 175 14.66 -19.54 -36.33
N ILE A 176 15.38 -19.99 -35.31
CA ILE A 176 15.95 -21.34 -35.23
C ILE A 176 15.64 -21.96 -33.88
N GLU A 177 15.46 -23.28 -33.87
CA GLU A 177 15.31 -24.05 -32.64
C GLU A 177 16.32 -25.19 -32.57
N LEU A 178 16.78 -25.48 -31.35
CA LEU A 178 17.66 -26.60 -31.04
C LEU A 178 17.57 -26.91 -29.55
N ASP A 179 17.38 -28.18 -29.19
CA ASP A 179 17.45 -28.67 -27.79
C ASP A 179 16.59 -27.90 -26.79
N GLY A 180 15.37 -27.52 -27.20
CA GLY A 180 14.41 -26.79 -26.36
C GLY A 180 14.71 -25.28 -26.24
N ILE A 181 15.67 -24.76 -27.00
CA ILE A 181 15.96 -23.32 -27.11
C ILE A 181 15.48 -22.84 -28.47
N ALA A 182 14.83 -21.68 -28.53
CA ALA A 182 14.47 -21.00 -29.76
C ALA A 182 15.06 -19.59 -29.78
N ILE A 183 15.72 -19.22 -30.89
CA ILE A 183 16.12 -17.84 -31.15
C ILE A 183 15.17 -17.25 -32.16
N VAL A 184 14.51 -16.15 -31.80
CA VAL A 184 13.55 -15.46 -32.67
C VAL A 184 14.19 -14.18 -33.24
N ARG A 185 13.91 -13.89 -34.51
CA ARG A 185 14.28 -12.63 -35.16
C ARG A 185 13.49 -11.47 -34.56
N GLN A 186 14.11 -10.31 -34.44
CA GLN A 186 13.44 -9.10 -33.94
C GLN A 186 12.50 -8.48 -34.98
N GLN A 187 12.90 -8.55 -36.25
CA GLN A 187 12.09 -8.07 -37.37
C GLN A 187 10.83 -8.92 -37.52
N ILE A 188 9.74 -8.30 -37.97
CA ILE A 188 8.48 -9.00 -38.27
C ILE A 188 8.63 -9.78 -39.58
N PHE A 189 9.44 -9.26 -40.51
CA PHE A 189 9.67 -9.84 -41.81
C PHE A 189 11.13 -10.25 -41.99
N GLN A 190 11.34 -11.49 -42.47
CA GLN A 190 12.64 -11.93 -42.94
C GLN A 190 12.76 -11.70 -44.45
N ARG A 191 13.67 -10.81 -44.85
CA ARG A 191 13.98 -10.57 -46.27
C ARG A 191 14.58 -11.82 -46.91
N LEU A 192 14.14 -12.13 -48.13
CA LEU A 192 14.64 -13.24 -48.93
C LEU A 192 15.29 -12.76 -50.22
N GLU A 193 16.37 -13.44 -50.62
CA GLU A 193 17.08 -13.20 -51.88
C GLU A 193 17.57 -14.52 -52.51
N GLY A 194 17.94 -14.46 -53.78
CA GLY A 194 18.56 -15.57 -54.50
C GLY A 194 17.77 -16.88 -54.43
N GLU A 195 18.49 -17.96 -54.12
CA GLU A 195 17.98 -19.33 -54.14
C GLU A 195 16.89 -19.63 -53.08
N GLU A 196 16.84 -18.85 -52.00
CA GLU A 196 15.81 -18.96 -50.96
C GLU A 196 14.50 -18.27 -51.39
N LEU A 197 14.61 -17.14 -52.11
CA LEU A 197 13.46 -16.47 -52.71
C LEU A 197 12.79 -17.34 -53.79
N ASP A 198 13.59 -17.99 -54.64
CA ASP A 198 13.07 -18.89 -55.68
C ASP A 198 12.25 -20.05 -55.09
N TRP A 199 12.67 -20.55 -53.91
CA TRP A 199 11.92 -21.56 -53.15
C TRP A 199 10.63 -20.96 -52.56
N ALA A 200 10.71 -19.81 -51.89
CA ALA A 200 9.54 -19.21 -51.24
C ALA A 200 8.43 -18.87 -52.26
N LEU A 201 8.80 -18.44 -53.47
CA LEU A 201 7.86 -18.19 -54.56
C LEU A 201 7.09 -19.44 -55.04
N GLN A 202 7.64 -20.64 -54.80
CA GLN A 202 7.03 -21.92 -55.18
C GLN A 202 6.29 -22.59 -54.01
N SER A 203 6.76 -22.35 -52.79
CA SER A 203 6.34 -23.09 -51.60
C SER A 203 5.38 -22.32 -50.68
N LEU A 204 5.38 -20.99 -50.71
CA LEU A 204 4.59 -20.17 -49.77
C LEU A 204 3.45 -19.40 -50.45
N PRO A 205 2.30 -19.21 -49.77
CA PRO A 205 1.23 -18.35 -50.24
C PRO A 205 1.67 -16.87 -50.27
N LEU A 206 1.28 -16.15 -51.33
CA LEU A 206 1.52 -14.71 -51.47
C LEU A 206 0.43 -13.92 -50.72
N ALA A 207 0.83 -13.04 -49.79
CA ALA A 207 -0.07 -12.17 -49.03
C ALA A 207 -0.66 -11.03 -49.87
N ASN A 208 0.06 -10.56 -50.90
CA ASN A 208 -0.42 -9.51 -51.79
C ASN A 208 -1.63 -10.01 -52.61
N SER A 209 -2.82 -9.47 -52.33
CA SER A 209 -4.04 -9.75 -53.11
C SER A 209 -3.88 -9.48 -54.62
N ALA A 210 -3.07 -8.49 -54.99
CA ALA A 210 -2.64 -8.19 -56.34
C ALA A 210 -1.12 -8.42 -56.47
N PRO A 211 -0.65 -9.45 -57.19
CA PRO A 211 0.77 -9.85 -57.19
C PRO A 211 1.78 -8.82 -57.74
N GLN A 212 1.28 -7.73 -58.35
CA GLN A 212 2.07 -6.69 -59.01
C GLN A 212 2.06 -5.37 -58.22
N THR A 213 1.52 -5.35 -57.00
CA THR A 213 1.46 -4.15 -56.17
C THR A 213 2.15 -4.35 -54.82
N ASP A 214 2.63 -3.26 -54.25
CA ASP A 214 3.14 -3.15 -52.88
C ASP A 214 2.06 -3.58 -51.87
N PHE A 215 2.45 -4.35 -50.86
CA PHE A 215 1.51 -4.86 -49.85
C PHE A 215 0.91 -3.74 -48.98
N PHE A 216 1.73 -2.74 -48.64
CA PHE A 216 1.38 -1.67 -47.72
C PHE A 216 0.67 -0.52 -48.43
N THR A 217 1.21 -0.03 -49.55
CA THR A 217 0.71 1.17 -50.25
C THR A 217 -0.23 0.87 -51.42
N ASN A 218 -0.32 -0.39 -51.86
CA ASN A 218 -1.03 -0.81 -53.08
C ASN A 218 -0.53 -0.15 -54.39
N GLU A 219 0.66 0.47 -54.39
CA GLU A 219 1.29 1.03 -55.59
C GLU A 219 1.93 -0.06 -56.46
N SER A 220 2.12 0.18 -57.77
CA SER A 220 2.77 -0.80 -58.66
C SER A 220 4.22 -1.11 -58.25
N LEU A 221 4.60 -2.39 -58.27
CA LEU A 221 5.98 -2.82 -57.97
C LEU A 221 6.95 -2.43 -59.10
N ALA A 222 8.18 -2.05 -58.71
CA ALA A 222 9.32 -1.91 -59.62
C ALA A 222 10.01 -3.28 -59.87
N GLU A 223 10.88 -3.38 -60.88
CA GLU A 223 11.66 -4.61 -61.14
C GLU A 223 12.56 -5.04 -59.96
N SER A 224 12.92 -4.12 -59.07
CA SER A 224 13.78 -4.34 -57.89
C SER A 224 12.99 -4.37 -56.56
N SER A 225 11.82 -5.00 -56.54
CA SER A 225 10.95 -5.09 -55.35
C SER A 225 11.56 -5.96 -54.23
N ILE A 226 11.29 -5.59 -52.97
CA ILE A 226 11.68 -6.35 -51.78
C ILE A 226 10.71 -7.52 -51.57
N HIS A 227 11.25 -8.69 -51.27
CA HIS A 227 10.50 -9.90 -50.94
C HIS A 227 10.85 -10.33 -49.52
N ALA A 228 9.84 -10.60 -48.70
CA ALA A 228 10.07 -11.01 -47.33
C ALA A 228 9.01 -12.01 -46.86
N ILE A 229 9.36 -12.84 -45.87
CA ILE A 229 8.43 -13.81 -45.28
C ILE A 229 8.05 -13.41 -43.86
N SER A 230 6.80 -13.71 -43.50
CA SER A 230 6.32 -13.60 -42.12
C SER A 230 5.17 -14.59 -41.87
N GLY A 231 5.25 -15.35 -40.78
CA GLY A 231 4.23 -16.33 -40.37
C GLY A 231 3.74 -17.26 -41.48
N GLY A 232 4.67 -17.77 -42.31
CA GLY A 232 4.36 -18.68 -43.41
C GLY A 232 3.84 -18.03 -44.70
N TYR A 233 3.79 -16.70 -44.80
CA TYR A 233 3.40 -15.97 -46.01
C TYR A 233 4.58 -15.24 -46.66
N LEU A 234 4.53 -15.11 -47.99
CA LEU A 234 5.43 -14.25 -48.76
C LEU A 234 4.78 -12.88 -49.01
N PHE A 235 5.52 -11.81 -48.77
CA PHE A 235 5.13 -10.42 -48.95
C PHE A 235 6.02 -9.74 -49.99
N ARG A 236 5.45 -8.79 -50.74
CA ARG A 236 6.16 -7.94 -51.69
C ARG A 236 5.98 -6.47 -51.36
N PHE A 237 7.09 -5.75 -51.29
CA PHE A 237 7.15 -4.31 -51.09
C PHE A 237 7.92 -3.65 -52.24
N ALA A 238 7.53 -2.44 -52.62
CA ALA A 238 8.12 -1.68 -53.71
C ALA A 238 9.56 -1.26 -53.38
N ASN A 239 9.85 -0.98 -52.10
CA ASN A 239 11.14 -0.52 -51.63
C ASN A 239 11.31 -0.77 -50.11
N GLU A 240 12.50 -0.49 -49.60
CA GLU A 240 12.87 -0.67 -48.18
C GLU A 240 12.12 0.28 -47.24
N GLU A 241 11.78 1.49 -47.70
CA GLU A 241 11.07 2.50 -46.90
C GLU A 241 9.67 2.01 -46.54
N ASN A 242 8.95 1.44 -47.50
CA ASN A 242 7.61 0.87 -47.28
C ASN A 242 7.64 -0.30 -46.30
N LEU A 243 8.61 -1.23 -46.45
CA LEU A 243 8.79 -2.34 -45.50
C LEU A 243 9.09 -1.81 -44.09
N SER A 244 10.07 -0.91 -43.97
CA SER A 244 10.50 -0.37 -42.67
C SER A 244 9.38 0.39 -41.94
N LEU A 245 8.61 1.20 -42.67
CA LEU A 245 7.48 1.93 -42.10
C LEU A 245 6.35 0.99 -41.67
N PHE A 246 6.05 -0.03 -42.47
CA PHE A 246 5.04 -1.03 -42.12
C PHE A 246 5.45 -1.85 -40.88
N GLU A 247 6.72 -2.27 -40.81
CA GLU A 247 7.28 -2.93 -39.63
C GLU A 247 7.21 -2.07 -38.39
N GLN A 248 7.56 -0.78 -38.49
CA GLN A 248 7.49 0.15 -37.36
C GLN A 248 6.07 0.29 -36.83
N LYS A 249 5.07 0.45 -37.72
CA LYS A 249 3.67 0.55 -37.31
C LYS A 249 3.16 -0.71 -36.63
N LEU A 250 3.51 -1.89 -37.15
CA LEU A 250 3.14 -3.16 -36.54
C LEU A 250 3.86 -3.41 -35.21
N ALA A 251 5.15 -3.09 -35.09
CA ALA A 251 5.89 -3.25 -33.83
C ALA A 251 5.31 -2.35 -32.71
N ASN A 252 4.83 -1.15 -33.05
CA ASN A 252 4.11 -0.29 -32.12
C ASN A 252 2.77 -0.88 -31.65
N LEU A 253 2.10 -1.69 -32.48
CA LEU A 253 0.89 -2.42 -32.09
C LEU A 253 1.21 -3.70 -31.30
N ASP A 254 2.25 -4.44 -31.68
CA ASP A 254 2.71 -5.64 -30.96
C ASP A 254 3.13 -5.30 -29.52
N SER A 255 3.67 -4.11 -29.29
CA SER A 255 4.04 -3.60 -27.96
C SER A 255 2.87 -3.00 -27.16
N ARG A 256 1.61 -3.20 -27.58
CA ARG A 256 0.40 -2.81 -26.85
C ARG A 256 -0.36 -4.02 -26.26
N PRO A 257 -1.06 -3.87 -25.13
CA PRO A 257 -1.86 -4.94 -24.53
C PRO A 257 -2.88 -5.55 -25.50
N GLY A 258 -3.19 -6.82 -25.32
CA GLY A 258 -4.11 -7.58 -26.18
C GLY A 258 -3.40 -8.73 -26.89
N LEU A 259 -3.94 -9.94 -26.76
CA LEU A 259 -3.30 -11.17 -27.24
C LEU A 259 -3.24 -11.27 -28.77
N ASP A 260 -4.17 -10.65 -29.48
CA ASP A 260 -4.34 -10.76 -30.93
C ASP A 260 -4.12 -9.43 -31.69
N ILE A 261 -3.66 -8.36 -31.01
CA ILE A 261 -3.41 -7.06 -31.63
C ILE A 261 -2.08 -7.02 -32.38
N GLY A 262 -2.06 -6.37 -33.54
CA GLY A 262 -0.86 -6.08 -34.32
C GLY A 262 -0.57 -7.12 -35.39
N SER A 263 0.64 -7.68 -35.37
CA SER A 263 1.05 -8.72 -36.32
C SER A 263 0.23 -10.02 -36.24
N PRO A 264 -0.30 -10.47 -35.09
CA PRO A 264 -1.29 -11.55 -35.04
C PRO A 264 -2.58 -11.22 -35.82
N ALA A 265 -3.19 -10.05 -35.57
CA ALA A 265 -4.40 -9.60 -36.27
C ALA A 265 -4.19 -9.51 -37.79
N LEU A 266 -3.03 -9.03 -38.23
CA LEU A 266 -2.69 -8.97 -39.66
C LEU A 266 -2.79 -10.36 -40.29
N LEU A 267 -2.16 -11.38 -39.71
CA LEU A 267 -2.19 -12.72 -40.28
C LEU A 267 -3.56 -13.40 -40.14
N ALA A 268 -4.30 -13.11 -39.07
CA ALA A 268 -5.70 -13.56 -38.94
C ALA A 268 -6.59 -12.99 -40.06
N SER A 269 -6.39 -11.72 -40.44
CA SER A 269 -7.13 -11.07 -41.52
C SER A 269 -6.84 -11.70 -42.90
N LEU A 270 -5.56 -11.99 -43.18
CA LEU A 270 -5.12 -12.63 -44.43
C LEU A 270 -5.67 -14.05 -44.60
N ARG A 271 -6.00 -14.74 -43.49
CA ARG A 271 -6.64 -16.07 -43.53
C ARG A 271 -8.16 -16.00 -43.78
N LYS A 272 -8.80 -14.87 -43.46
CA LYS A 272 -10.27 -14.69 -43.54
C LYS A 272 -10.75 -14.07 -44.85
N GLU A 273 -9.92 -13.26 -45.54
CA GLU A 273 -10.35 -12.47 -46.70
C GLU A 273 -9.65 -12.79 -48.02
N ALA A 274 -10.33 -12.43 -49.12
CA ALA A 274 -9.77 -12.39 -50.49
C ALA A 274 -9.55 -10.94 -50.99
N ALA A 275 -9.73 -9.94 -50.13
CA ALA A 275 -9.67 -8.51 -50.48
C ALA A 275 -8.25 -7.92 -50.26
N PRO A 276 -7.90 -6.80 -50.91
CA PRO A 276 -6.62 -6.11 -50.68
C PRO A 276 -6.53 -5.49 -49.30
N PHE A 277 -5.37 -5.64 -48.65
CA PHE A 277 -5.02 -4.91 -47.43
C PHE A 277 -5.18 -3.39 -47.65
N SER A 278 -5.83 -2.71 -46.71
CA SER A 278 -5.96 -1.25 -46.71
C SER A 278 -5.38 -0.69 -45.42
N GLU A 279 -4.33 0.13 -45.55
CA GLU A 279 -3.65 0.78 -44.44
C GLU A 279 -4.62 1.57 -43.54
N GLY A 280 -5.51 2.36 -44.16
CA GLY A 280 -6.38 3.29 -43.44
C GLY A 280 -7.39 2.61 -42.52
N THR A 281 -7.90 1.43 -42.90
CA THR A 281 -8.85 0.68 -42.06
C THR A 281 -8.13 -0.15 -41.01
N PHE A 282 -7.08 -0.91 -41.38
CA PHE A 282 -6.45 -1.83 -40.44
C PHE A 282 -5.82 -1.14 -39.21
N PHE A 283 -4.96 -0.15 -39.43
CA PHE A 283 -4.23 0.46 -38.31
C PHE A 283 -5.14 1.29 -37.41
N SER A 284 -6.12 1.99 -37.97
CA SER A 284 -7.07 2.76 -37.16
C SER A 284 -8.02 1.85 -36.37
N ASP A 285 -8.49 0.76 -36.95
CA ASP A 285 -9.31 -0.24 -36.26
C ASP A 285 -8.52 -0.92 -35.12
N GLN A 286 -7.24 -1.26 -35.37
CA GLN A 286 -6.37 -1.85 -34.35
C GLN A 286 -6.02 -0.86 -33.25
N GLU A 287 -5.69 0.39 -33.58
CA GLU A 287 -5.44 1.43 -32.57
C GLU A 287 -6.67 1.70 -31.70
N ALA A 288 -7.88 1.65 -32.26
CA ALA A 288 -9.13 1.77 -31.52
C ALA A 288 -9.44 0.55 -30.65
N SER A 289 -8.91 -0.63 -30.98
CA SER A 289 -9.05 -1.86 -30.18
C SER A 289 -8.08 -1.95 -29.00
N VAL A 290 -7.13 -1.01 -28.88
CA VAL A 290 -6.17 -0.96 -27.77
C VAL A 290 -6.83 -0.26 -26.58
N GLY A 291 -7.53 -1.06 -25.77
CA GLY A 291 -8.17 -0.65 -24.53
C GLY A 291 -9.38 -1.55 -24.27
N PRO A 292 -9.68 -1.92 -23.01
CA PRO A 292 -10.95 -2.55 -22.71
C PRO A 292 -12.06 -1.61 -23.20
N PRO A 293 -13.07 -2.11 -23.94
CA PRO A 293 -14.31 -1.37 -24.15
C PRO A 293 -14.84 -0.93 -22.77
N PRO A 294 -15.48 0.24 -22.66
CA PRO A 294 -16.12 0.63 -21.40
C PRO A 294 -17.14 -0.43 -20.97
N ASP A 295 -17.11 -0.77 -19.68
CA ASP A 295 -18.02 -1.66 -18.95
C ASP A 295 -17.84 -3.17 -19.25
N GLU A 296 -16.60 -3.63 -19.48
CA GLU A 296 -16.33 -5.05 -19.76
C GLU A 296 -16.08 -5.85 -18.46
N LEU A 297 -16.98 -6.80 -18.18
CA LEU A 297 -16.75 -7.87 -17.19
C LEU A 297 -15.90 -8.96 -17.86
N ARG A 298 -14.68 -9.17 -17.34
CA ARG A 298 -13.73 -10.12 -17.90
C ARG A 298 -13.83 -11.49 -17.23
N PRO A 299 -14.12 -12.57 -17.98
CA PRO A 299 -14.21 -13.90 -17.39
C PRO A 299 -12.84 -14.35 -16.86
N TYR A 300 -12.81 -14.75 -15.60
CA TYR A 300 -11.62 -15.18 -14.88
C TYR A 300 -11.80 -16.58 -14.31
N LEU A 301 -10.99 -17.54 -14.74
CA LEU A 301 -11.02 -18.91 -14.21
C LEU A 301 -9.92 -19.13 -13.18
N ILE A 302 -10.25 -19.74 -12.05
CA ILE A 302 -9.25 -20.28 -11.11
C ILE A 302 -9.37 -21.79 -11.02
N ILE A 303 -8.34 -22.49 -11.51
CA ILE A 303 -8.20 -23.94 -11.44
C ILE A 303 -7.48 -24.31 -10.15
N ARG A 304 -8.18 -25.01 -9.25
CA ARG A 304 -7.60 -25.49 -7.99
C ARG A 304 -6.96 -26.86 -8.19
N VAL A 305 -5.72 -27.02 -7.75
CA VAL A 305 -4.97 -28.27 -7.88
C VAL A 305 -4.31 -28.69 -6.57
N ASP A 306 -4.01 -29.98 -6.47
CA ASP A 306 -3.14 -30.56 -5.45
C ASP A 306 -2.22 -31.62 -6.07
N PHE A 307 -1.29 -32.17 -5.29
CA PHE A 307 -0.24 -33.06 -5.80
C PHE A 307 -0.31 -34.45 -5.19
N SER A 308 0.26 -35.44 -5.89
CA SER A 308 0.24 -36.85 -5.43
C SER A 308 0.95 -37.08 -4.09
N ASP A 309 1.90 -36.21 -3.76
CA ASP A 309 2.75 -36.19 -2.57
C ASP A 309 2.46 -34.99 -1.64
N LYS A 310 1.63 -34.03 -2.07
CA LYS A 310 1.16 -32.89 -1.26
C LYS A 310 -0.33 -32.65 -1.51
N ASN A 311 -1.17 -33.30 -0.70
CA ASN A 311 -2.64 -33.33 -0.88
C ASN A 311 -3.34 -32.10 -0.28
N GLY A 312 -4.49 -31.74 -0.87
CA GLY A 312 -5.35 -30.64 -0.42
C GLY A 312 -5.05 -29.35 -1.15
N THR A 313 -6.06 -28.48 -1.28
CA THR A 313 -5.88 -27.12 -1.80
C THR A 313 -5.75 -26.15 -0.63
N PRO A 314 -4.90 -25.11 -0.73
CA PRO A 314 -4.78 -24.09 0.30
C PRO A 314 -6.01 -23.18 0.35
N PHE A 315 -6.75 -23.07 -0.76
CA PHE A 315 -7.90 -22.17 -0.89
C PHE A 315 -9.16 -22.91 -1.30
N GLU A 316 -10.17 -22.91 -0.43
CA GLU A 316 -11.48 -23.48 -0.74
C GLU A 316 -12.24 -22.62 -1.76
N LYS A 317 -13.20 -23.24 -2.47
CA LYS A 317 -13.92 -22.62 -3.59
C LYS A 317 -14.61 -21.31 -3.17
N GLN A 318 -15.54 -21.42 -2.22
CA GLN A 318 -16.39 -20.30 -1.82
C GLN A 318 -15.59 -19.16 -1.21
N PRO A 319 -14.64 -19.39 -0.27
CA PRO A 319 -13.80 -18.31 0.23
C PRO A 319 -12.98 -17.60 -0.86
N LEU A 320 -12.55 -18.33 -1.89
CA LEU A 320 -11.80 -17.73 -3.00
C LEU A 320 -12.71 -16.89 -3.90
N GLU A 321 -13.91 -17.38 -4.21
CA GLU A 321 -14.94 -16.59 -4.91
C GLU A 321 -15.27 -15.32 -4.12
N ASP A 322 -15.54 -15.45 -2.82
CA ASP A 322 -15.84 -14.33 -1.93
C ASP A 322 -14.67 -13.33 -1.86
N LEU A 323 -13.41 -13.79 -1.87
CA LEU A 323 -12.24 -12.91 -1.90
C LEU A 323 -12.20 -12.08 -3.18
N ILE A 324 -12.42 -12.72 -4.34
CA ILE A 324 -12.39 -12.02 -5.63
C ILE A 324 -13.58 -11.07 -5.76
N ASP A 325 -14.79 -11.52 -5.46
CA ASP A 325 -16.02 -10.77 -5.63
C ASP A 325 -16.11 -9.56 -4.69
N ASN A 326 -15.61 -9.69 -3.45
CA ASN A 326 -15.72 -8.63 -2.46
C ASN A 326 -14.50 -7.68 -2.42
N GLN A 327 -13.33 -8.09 -2.94
CA GLN A 327 -12.10 -7.29 -2.82
C GLN A 327 -11.40 -7.02 -4.16
N VAL A 328 -11.18 -8.05 -5.00
CA VAL A 328 -10.41 -7.89 -6.25
C VAL A 328 -11.25 -7.24 -7.36
N ALA A 329 -12.46 -7.76 -7.63
CA ALA A 329 -13.34 -7.25 -8.68
C ALA A 329 -13.78 -5.79 -8.43
N PRO A 330 -14.16 -5.38 -7.20
CA PRO A 330 -14.44 -3.97 -6.89
C PRO A 330 -13.20 -3.08 -7.02
N THR A 331 -12.01 -3.60 -6.69
CA THR A 331 -10.76 -2.86 -6.86
C THR A 331 -10.49 -2.53 -8.33
N PHE A 332 -10.66 -3.49 -9.25
CA PHE A 332 -10.51 -3.21 -10.69
C PHE A 332 -11.58 -2.24 -11.21
N ALA A 333 -12.81 -2.35 -10.74
CA ALA A 333 -13.88 -1.40 -11.08
C ALA A 333 -13.50 0.02 -10.63
N ARG A 334 -13.11 0.20 -9.37
CA ARG A 334 -12.61 1.47 -8.84
C ARG A 334 -11.42 1.98 -9.64
N TYR A 335 -10.44 1.13 -9.90
CA TYR A 335 -9.19 1.56 -10.52
C TYR A 335 -9.33 2.04 -11.96
N SER A 336 -10.29 1.43 -12.65
CA SER A 336 -10.59 1.68 -14.06
C SER A 336 -11.70 2.69 -14.31
N TYR A 337 -12.25 3.32 -13.27
CA TYR A 337 -13.43 4.20 -13.37
C TYR A 337 -14.64 3.47 -13.94
N ASN A 338 -14.88 2.25 -13.41
CA ASN A 338 -15.91 1.29 -13.81
C ASN A 338 -15.78 0.77 -15.25
N LYS A 339 -14.67 1.04 -15.95
CA LYS A 339 -14.48 0.57 -17.33
C LYS A 339 -14.26 -0.94 -17.43
N THR A 340 -13.73 -1.58 -16.38
CA THR A 340 -13.48 -3.03 -16.38
C THR A 340 -13.59 -3.61 -14.97
N SER A 341 -13.99 -4.88 -14.90
CA SER A 341 -13.90 -5.70 -13.69
C SER A 341 -13.67 -7.17 -14.08
N VAL A 342 -13.59 -8.08 -13.12
CA VAL A 342 -13.43 -9.52 -13.36
C VAL A 342 -14.66 -10.27 -12.84
N ASP A 343 -15.05 -11.32 -13.57
CA ASP A 343 -16.12 -12.25 -13.19
C ASP A 343 -15.50 -13.63 -12.98
N VAL A 344 -15.41 -14.06 -11.71
CA VAL A 344 -14.64 -15.25 -11.35
C VAL A 344 -15.46 -16.52 -11.46
N THR A 345 -14.82 -17.58 -11.95
CA THR A 345 -15.29 -18.95 -11.84
C THR A 345 -14.19 -19.77 -11.18
N VAL A 346 -14.46 -20.35 -10.01
CA VAL A 346 -13.53 -21.27 -9.36
C VAL A 346 -13.98 -22.71 -9.61
N THR A 347 -13.03 -23.60 -9.93
CA THR A 347 -13.36 -24.99 -10.28
C THR A 347 -14.07 -25.73 -9.15
N ASP A 348 -15.14 -26.47 -9.46
CA ASP A 348 -15.86 -27.32 -8.48
C ASP A 348 -14.95 -28.40 -7.90
N SER A 349 -14.18 -29.06 -8.77
CA SER A 349 -13.21 -30.08 -8.43
C SER A 349 -11.84 -29.47 -8.08
N VAL A 350 -11.10 -30.15 -7.21
CA VAL A 350 -9.66 -29.98 -7.05
C VAL A 350 -8.97 -31.07 -7.89
N TYR A 351 -8.11 -30.66 -8.83
CA TYR A 351 -7.46 -31.61 -9.73
C TYR A 351 -6.13 -32.10 -9.18
N ARG A 352 -6.01 -33.43 -9.10
CA ARG A 352 -4.78 -34.09 -8.63
C ARG A 352 -3.75 -34.18 -9.76
N LEU A 353 -2.62 -33.51 -9.55
CA LEU A 353 -1.46 -33.51 -10.45
C LEU A 353 -0.39 -34.54 -10.01
N GLY A 354 0.73 -34.56 -10.73
CA GLY A 354 1.88 -35.44 -10.51
C GLY A 354 2.59 -35.22 -9.16
N ALA A 355 3.82 -35.69 -9.01
CA ALA A 355 4.61 -35.38 -7.82
C ALA A 355 5.10 -33.92 -7.89
N THR A 356 5.24 -33.23 -6.75
CA THR A 356 5.76 -31.85 -6.72
C THR A 356 7.09 -31.70 -7.47
N THR A 357 7.95 -32.72 -7.42
CA THR A 357 9.24 -32.77 -8.13
C THR A 357 9.14 -32.68 -9.65
N ASP A 358 7.99 -32.99 -10.25
CA ASP A 358 7.78 -32.89 -11.70
C ASP A 358 7.66 -31.42 -12.17
N TYR A 359 7.34 -30.51 -11.24
CA TYR A 359 7.09 -29.09 -11.49
C TYR A 359 8.26 -28.20 -11.08
N GLY A 360 9.31 -28.78 -10.50
CA GLY A 360 10.58 -28.11 -10.23
C GLY A 360 11.04 -28.18 -8.79
N THR A 361 12.16 -27.50 -8.52
CA THR A 361 12.65 -27.17 -7.17
C THR A 361 12.59 -25.65 -6.99
N PRO A 362 12.81 -25.11 -5.77
CA PRO A 362 12.92 -23.67 -5.56
C PRO A 362 13.90 -22.98 -6.52
N GLU A 363 15.00 -23.68 -6.87
CA GLU A 363 16.06 -23.20 -7.77
C GLU A 363 15.82 -23.49 -9.26
N SER A 364 14.85 -24.34 -9.63
CA SER A 364 14.59 -24.72 -11.02
C SER A 364 13.10 -25.03 -11.25
N GLN A 365 12.34 -24.00 -11.59
CA GLN A 365 10.87 -24.03 -11.66
C GLN A 365 10.35 -24.33 -13.06
N ASN A 366 9.35 -25.20 -13.17
CA ASN A 366 8.66 -25.57 -14.41
C ASN A 366 7.16 -25.19 -14.35
N THR A 367 6.91 -23.89 -14.18
CA THR A 367 5.58 -23.30 -14.10
C THR A 367 4.74 -23.54 -15.37
N ASP A 368 5.40 -23.66 -16.53
CA ASP A 368 4.74 -24.01 -17.79
C ASP A 368 4.08 -25.38 -17.74
N LYS A 369 4.82 -26.39 -17.27
CA LYS A 369 4.28 -27.75 -17.11
C LYS A 369 3.15 -27.79 -16.08
N LEU A 370 3.29 -27.06 -14.96
CA LEU A 370 2.25 -26.99 -13.93
C LEU A 370 0.92 -26.48 -14.52
N TYR A 371 1.00 -25.40 -15.31
CA TYR A 371 -0.15 -24.83 -15.98
C TYR A 371 -0.76 -25.78 -17.03
N ASP A 372 0.07 -26.34 -17.91
CA ASP A 372 -0.40 -27.20 -18.99
C ASP A 372 -1.04 -28.50 -18.45
N ASP A 373 -0.49 -29.10 -17.38
CA ASP A 373 -1.09 -30.27 -16.71
C ASP A 373 -2.42 -29.92 -16.03
N ALA A 374 -2.51 -28.78 -15.35
CA ALA A 374 -3.74 -28.31 -14.69
C ALA A 374 -4.87 -28.05 -15.69
N VAL A 375 -4.58 -27.36 -16.80
CA VAL A 375 -5.53 -27.13 -17.89
C VAL A 375 -5.94 -28.45 -18.55
N THR A 376 -5.00 -29.37 -18.74
CA THR A 376 -5.30 -30.71 -19.29
C THR A 376 -6.27 -31.47 -18.38
N ALA A 377 -6.08 -31.42 -17.06
CA ALA A 377 -6.99 -32.04 -16.10
C ALA A 377 -8.38 -31.39 -16.12
N TYR A 378 -8.44 -30.06 -16.19
CA TYR A 378 -9.69 -29.30 -16.32
C TYR A 378 -10.49 -29.69 -17.57
N ILE A 379 -9.83 -29.78 -18.73
CA ILE A 379 -10.48 -30.22 -19.99
C ILE A 379 -10.89 -31.69 -19.92
N ALA A 380 -10.07 -32.55 -19.30
CA ALA A 380 -10.37 -33.97 -19.14
C ALA A 380 -11.62 -34.23 -18.27
N ASP A 381 -11.96 -33.30 -17.38
CA ASP A 381 -13.20 -33.32 -16.58
C ASP A 381 -14.45 -32.87 -17.38
N GLY A 382 -14.29 -32.60 -18.69
CA GLY A 382 -15.38 -32.30 -19.61
C GLY A 382 -15.65 -30.81 -19.82
N ASN A 383 -14.80 -29.93 -19.30
CA ASN A 383 -14.89 -28.49 -19.50
C ASN A 383 -14.35 -28.07 -20.88
N ALA A 384 -14.78 -26.91 -21.37
CA ALA A 384 -14.25 -26.31 -22.59
C ALA A 384 -12.78 -25.87 -22.40
N ASP A 385 -12.04 -25.73 -23.49
CA ASP A 385 -10.68 -25.18 -23.42
C ASP A 385 -10.73 -23.76 -22.83
N PRO A 386 -10.10 -23.50 -21.67
CA PRO A 386 -10.21 -22.21 -21.00
C PRO A 386 -9.66 -21.07 -21.85
N ALA A 387 -8.73 -21.33 -22.78
CA ALA A 387 -8.19 -20.31 -23.68
C ALA A 387 -9.25 -19.74 -24.66
N THR A 388 -10.38 -20.43 -24.82
CA THR A 388 -11.49 -20.02 -25.71
C THR A 388 -12.64 -19.34 -24.97
N VAL A 389 -12.62 -19.33 -23.63
CA VAL A 389 -13.73 -18.88 -22.78
C VAL A 389 -13.30 -17.76 -21.83
N TYR A 390 -12.09 -17.82 -21.30
CA TYR A 390 -11.63 -16.92 -20.25
C TYR A 390 -10.48 -16.03 -20.72
N ASP A 391 -10.53 -14.77 -20.28
CA ASP A 391 -9.49 -13.76 -20.50
C ASP A 391 -8.31 -13.98 -19.55
N HIS A 392 -8.59 -14.48 -18.35
CA HIS A 392 -7.61 -14.76 -17.30
C HIS A 392 -7.80 -16.18 -16.76
N VAL A 393 -6.70 -16.87 -16.50
CA VAL A 393 -6.68 -18.24 -15.96
C VAL A 393 -5.58 -18.36 -14.92
N SER A 394 -5.97 -18.60 -13.68
CA SER A 394 -5.10 -18.85 -12.55
C SER A 394 -5.03 -20.33 -12.20
N ILE A 395 -3.84 -20.78 -11.82
CA ILE A 395 -3.64 -22.07 -11.16
C ILE A 395 -3.39 -21.81 -9.68
N SER A 396 -4.27 -22.29 -8.80
CA SER A 396 -4.13 -22.22 -7.34
C SER A 396 -3.62 -23.56 -6.80
N PHE A 397 -2.50 -23.53 -6.08
CA PHE A 397 -1.81 -24.75 -5.64
C PHE A 397 -1.11 -24.57 -4.27
N PRO A 398 -0.89 -25.66 -3.52
CA PRO A 398 -0.15 -25.62 -2.25
C PRO A 398 1.26 -25.05 -2.38
N ASP A 399 1.80 -24.48 -1.30
CA ASP A 399 3.17 -23.98 -1.24
C ASP A 399 4.21 -25.00 -1.77
N LEU A 400 4.91 -24.70 -2.86
CA LEU A 400 6.03 -25.47 -3.39
C LEU A 400 7.38 -24.88 -3.02
N GLU A 401 7.40 -23.94 -2.07
CA GLU A 401 8.58 -23.17 -1.66
C GLU A 401 9.16 -22.33 -2.81
N PHE A 402 8.30 -21.92 -3.75
CA PHE A 402 8.69 -20.94 -4.76
C PHE A 402 8.88 -19.57 -4.09
N GLY A 403 9.90 -18.83 -4.51
CA GLY A 403 10.26 -17.53 -3.93
C GLY A 403 9.28 -16.37 -4.23
N TRP A 404 8.05 -16.67 -4.61
CA TRP A 404 7.00 -15.72 -4.98
C TRP A 404 5.63 -16.26 -4.55
N ALA A 405 4.71 -15.38 -4.18
CA ALA A 405 3.32 -15.75 -3.84
C ALA A 405 2.43 -15.78 -5.09
N GLY A 406 2.69 -14.87 -6.03
CA GLY A 406 2.07 -14.79 -7.35
C GLY A 406 3.11 -14.78 -8.46
N LEU A 407 2.69 -15.23 -9.64
CA LEU A 407 3.42 -15.07 -10.89
C LEU A 407 2.42 -14.93 -12.04
N ALA A 408 2.73 -14.09 -13.02
CA ALA A 408 1.84 -13.86 -14.15
C ALA A 408 2.59 -13.57 -15.46
N THR A 409 1.94 -13.90 -16.57
CA THR A 409 2.34 -13.42 -17.89
C THR A 409 1.99 -11.94 -18.05
N VAL A 410 2.89 -11.16 -18.66
CA VAL A 410 2.69 -9.75 -18.98
C VAL A 410 1.90 -9.63 -20.29
N GLY A 411 0.74 -8.99 -20.25
CA GLY A 411 -0.20 -8.87 -21.38
C GLY A 411 -0.85 -10.19 -21.79
N GLY A 412 -0.60 -11.26 -21.02
CA GLY A 412 -1.10 -12.62 -21.27
C GLY A 412 -2.23 -13.01 -20.31
N ARG A 413 -2.71 -14.25 -20.43
CA ARG A 413 -3.85 -14.76 -19.63
C ARG A 413 -3.45 -15.56 -18.40
N ARG A 414 -2.17 -15.92 -18.26
CA ARG A 414 -1.75 -16.99 -17.34
C ARG A 414 -1.29 -16.40 -16.03
N GLN A 415 -1.73 -17.03 -14.93
CA GLN A 415 -1.37 -16.68 -13.58
C GLN A 415 -1.18 -17.93 -12.72
N TRP A 416 -0.30 -17.83 -11.72
CA TRP A 416 -0.01 -18.87 -10.74
C TRP A 416 -0.11 -18.27 -9.35
N LEU A 417 -0.88 -18.93 -8.48
CA LEU A 417 -1.15 -18.49 -7.11
C LEU A 417 -0.74 -19.60 -6.16
N GLN A 418 0.30 -19.33 -5.37
CA GLN A 418 0.81 -20.25 -4.38
C GLN A 418 0.18 -19.97 -3.02
N ASP A 419 -0.27 -21.01 -2.33
CA ASP A 419 -0.88 -20.95 -1.00
C ASP A 419 -2.13 -20.04 -0.93
N THR A 420 -2.23 -19.18 0.09
CA THR A 420 -3.32 -18.19 0.25
C THR A 420 -2.79 -16.76 0.10
N PRO A 421 -2.50 -16.30 -1.12
CA PRO A 421 -1.93 -14.97 -1.32
C PRO A 421 -2.96 -13.88 -0.97
N PRO A 422 -2.51 -12.73 -0.44
CA PRO A 422 -3.41 -11.61 -0.16
C PRO A 422 -4.01 -11.04 -1.46
N PRO A 423 -5.16 -10.35 -1.38
CA PRO A 423 -5.82 -9.79 -2.56
C PRO A 423 -4.94 -8.76 -3.31
N SER A 424 -4.03 -8.07 -2.63
CA SER A 424 -3.02 -7.20 -3.27
C SER A 424 -2.13 -7.96 -4.26
N THR A 425 -1.68 -9.17 -3.91
CA THR A 425 -0.93 -10.03 -4.84
C THR A 425 -1.79 -10.42 -6.05
N ILE A 426 -3.06 -10.78 -5.85
CA ILE A 426 -3.94 -11.15 -6.98
C ILE A 426 -4.16 -9.96 -7.93
N VAL A 427 -4.39 -8.76 -7.38
CA VAL A 427 -4.51 -7.52 -8.17
C VAL A 427 -3.21 -7.19 -8.90
N HIS A 428 -2.06 -7.38 -8.26
CA HIS A 428 -0.73 -7.21 -8.87
C HIS A 428 -0.53 -8.12 -10.08
N GLU A 429 -0.78 -9.42 -9.92
CA GLU A 429 -0.63 -10.41 -10.98
C GLU A 429 -1.63 -10.19 -12.13
N LEU A 430 -2.88 -9.80 -11.81
CA LEU A 430 -3.82 -9.37 -12.84
C LEU A 430 -3.31 -8.10 -13.54
N GLY A 431 -2.72 -7.14 -12.83
CA GLY A 431 -2.04 -5.99 -13.42
C GLY A 431 -1.01 -6.37 -14.48
N HIS A 432 -0.22 -7.42 -14.23
CA HIS A 432 0.65 -8.01 -15.26
C HIS A 432 -0.12 -8.56 -16.45
N ASN A 433 -1.16 -9.36 -16.23
CA ASN A 433 -1.99 -9.86 -17.34
C ASN A 433 -2.61 -8.73 -18.19
N TYR A 434 -2.94 -7.58 -17.60
CA TYR A 434 -3.37 -6.38 -18.31
C TYR A 434 -2.23 -5.66 -19.06
N GLY A 435 -0.97 -6.00 -18.79
CA GLY A 435 0.22 -5.50 -19.50
C GLY A 435 1.03 -4.46 -18.71
N LEU A 436 0.85 -4.39 -17.39
CA LEU A 436 1.67 -3.56 -16.50
C LEU A 436 2.94 -4.29 -16.06
N ASN A 437 3.92 -3.50 -15.65
CA ASN A 437 5.15 -3.97 -15.02
C ASN A 437 5.29 -3.29 -13.66
N HIS A 438 6.29 -3.69 -12.88
CA HIS A 438 6.43 -3.16 -11.52
C HIS A 438 6.63 -1.65 -11.49
N ALA A 439 6.07 -1.03 -10.45
CA ALA A 439 6.36 0.32 -10.05
C ALA A 439 7.54 0.31 -9.06
N SER A 440 8.56 1.11 -9.36
CA SER A 440 9.84 1.10 -8.65
C SER A 440 10.09 2.42 -7.93
N TYR A 441 11.15 2.47 -7.11
CA TYR A 441 11.69 3.70 -6.55
C TYR A 441 13.09 3.97 -7.13
N TRP A 442 13.38 5.23 -7.46
CA TRP A 442 14.73 5.63 -7.85
C TRP A 442 15.54 6.03 -6.62
N ASN A 443 16.41 5.13 -6.15
CA ASN A 443 17.35 5.45 -5.09
C ASN A 443 18.52 6.28 -5.66
N HIS A 444 18.34 7.59 -5.66
CA HIS A 444 19.35 8.56 -6.10
C HIS A 444 20.66 8.50 -5.29
N THR A 445 20.62 7.98 -4.06
CA THR A 445 21.78 7.92 -3.16
C THR A 445 22.65 6.68 -3.30
N ALA A 446 22.25 5.72 -4.15
CA ALA A 446 22.86 4.38 -4.22
C ALA A 446 24.39 4.40 -4.44
N SER A 447 24.87 5.24 -5.37
CA SER A 447 26.31 5.43 -5.62
C SER A 447 26.90 6.65 -4.90
N ASN A 448 26.05 7.61 -4.51
CA ASN A 448 26.44 8.85 -3.85
C ASN A 448 25.47 9.17 -2.69
N PRO A 449 25.83 8.81 -1.44
CA PRO A 449 24.98 9.01 -0.27
C PRO A 449 24.57 10.46 0.03
N ASN A 450 25.23 11.44 -0.59
CA ASN A 450 24.97 12.87 -0.39
C ASN A 450 24.39 13.53 -1.65
N SER A 451 23.91 12.76 -2.63
CA SER A 451 23.29 13.34 -3.81
C SER A 451 22.02 14.07 -3.40
N THR A 452 21.89 15.33 -3.81
CA THR A 452 20.67 16.14 -3.65
C THR A 452 19.89 16.22 -4.96
N ASN A 453 20.26 15.42 -5.97
CA ASN A 453 19.55 15.33 -7.24
C ASN A 453 18.62 14.10 -7.21
N PRO A 454 17.29 14.28 -7.13
CA PRO A 454 16.32 13.20 -7.10
C PRO A 454 16.37 12.22 -8.27
N VAL A 455 16.96 12.63 -9.40
CA VAL A 455 17.11 11.82 -10.62
C VAL A 455 18.58 11.65 -11.00
N ASP A 456 19.48 11.61 -10.00
CA ASP A 456 20.90 11.38 -10.21
C ASP A 456 21.12 10.15 -11.10
N PRO A 457 21.79 10.27 -12.27
CA PRO A 457 21.98 9.16 -13.19
C PRO A 457 22.84 8.03 -12.63
N SER A 458 23.57 8.27 -11.52
CA SER A 458 24.33 7.25 -10.78
C SER A 458 23.51 6.51 -9.72
N GLY A 459 22.22 6.85 -9.56
CA GLY A 459 21.28 6.15 -8.69
C GLY A 459 21.02 4.70 -9.12
N ALA A 460 20.21 3.99 -8.33
CA ALA A 460 19.85 2.60 -8.59
C ALA A 460 18.35 2.35 -8.50
N ASN A 461 17.88 1.33 -9.22
CA ASN A 461 16.53 0.83 -9.17
C ASN A 461 16.28 0.08 -7.85
N ILE A 462 15.18 0.43 -7.19
CA ILE A 462 14.60 -0.39 -6.13
C ILE A 462 13.30 -0.98 -6.67
N GLU A 463 13.31 -2.29 -6.89
CA GLU A 463 12.14 -3.04 -7.35
C GLU A 463 11.05 -3.05 -6.28
N TYR A 464 9.78 -2.96 -6.68
CA TYR A 464 8.64 -2.78 -5.78
C TYR A 464 8.81 -1.56 -4.85
N GLY A 465 9.55 -0.56 -5.34
CA GLY A 465 9.99 0.54 -4.50
C GLY A 465 8.92 1.60 -4.24
N ASP A 466 7.85 1.64 -5.05
CA ASP A 466 6.74 2.57 -4.90
C ASP A 466 5.66 2.00 -3.95
N PRO A 467 5.58 2.46 -2.69
CA PRO A 467 4.61 1.95 -1.72
C PRO A 467 3.20 2.49 -1.97
N PHE A 468 3.01 3.31 -3.01
CA PHE A 468 1.76 3.95 -3.34
C PHE A 468 1.14 3.41 -4.63
N ASP A 469 1.73 2.36 -5.21
CA ASP A 469 1.23 1.64 -6.37
C ASP A 469 1.19 0.12 -6.05
N VAL A 470 0.10 -0.59 -6.37
CA VAL A 470 -0.04 -2.04 -6.17
C VAL A 470 0.96 -2.81 -7.03
N MET A 471 1.36 -2.28 -8.19
CA MET A 471 2.47 -2.82 -8.98
C MET A 471 3.83 -2.59 -8.31
N GLY A 472 3.88 -1.80 -7.24
CA GLY A 472 5.01 -1.66 -6.34
C GLY A 472 4.77 -2.45 -5.05
N ASP A 473 4.60 -1.73 -3.94
CA ASP A 473 4.40 -2.27 -2.59
C ASP A 473 3.15 -1.65 -1.92
N GLY A 474 2.21 -1.18 -2.74
CA GLY A 474 0.97 -0.56 -2.28
C GLY A 474 -0.16 -1.57 -2.00
N GLU A 475 -0.95 -1.29 -0.98
CA GLU A 475 -2.17 -2.06 -0.66
C GLU A 475 -3.36 -1.69 -1.56
N ILE A 476 -4.33 -2.59 -1.73
CA ILE A 476 -5.44 -2.39 -2.70
C ILE A 476 -6.33 -1.19 -2.40
N GLU A 477 -6.45 -0.78 -1.13
CA GLU A 477 -7.30 0.36 -0.74
C GLU A 477 -6.71 1.71 -1.11
N ALA A 478 -5.39 1.87 -0.91
CA ALA A 478 -4.71 3.15 -1.04
C ALA A 478 -3.75 3.20 -2.24
N GLY A 479 -3.08 2.08 -2.55
CA GLY A 479 -1.96 1.92 -3.47
C GLY A 479 -2.30 1.94 -4.95
N HIS A 480 -3.28 2.71 -5.37
CA HIS A 480 -3.77 2.76 -6.75
C HIS A 480 -2.69 2.73 -7.87
N PHE A 481 -2.94 2.05 -9.00
CA PHE A 481 -2.10 2.14 -10.22
C PHE A 481 -1.84 3.60 -10.66
N HIS A 482 -0.59 3.91 -10.98
CA HIS A 482 -0.10 5.23 -11.36
C HIS A 482 -0.52 5.67 -12.77
N MET A 483 -0.19 6.92 -13.14
CA MET A 483 -0.91 7.65 -14.20
C MET A 483 -0.53 7.15 -15.57
N ALA A 484 0.77 6.90 -15.76
CA ALA A 484 1.26 6.23 -16.94
C ALA A 484 0.67 4.82 -17.11
N ALA A 485 0.41 4.07 -16.03
CA ALA A 485 -0.23 2.76 -16.09
C ALA A 485 -1.70 2.88 -16.53
N LYS A 486 -2.48 3.75 -15.88
CA LYS A 486 -3.88 4.02 -16.26
C LYS A 486 -4.00 4.51 -17.71
N GLN A 487 -3.11 5.39 -18.16
CA GLN A 487 -3.11 5.88 -19.54
C GLN A 487 -2.80 4.76 -20.53
N ARG A 488 -1.82 3.90 -20.23
CA ARG A 488 -1.48 2.74 -21.07
C ARG A 488 -2.64 1.75 -21.18
N LEU A 489 -3.38 1.54 -20.10
CA LEU A 489 -4.56 0.67 -20.08
C LEU A 489 -5.80 1.31 -20.72
N GLY A 490 -5.75 2.59 -21.10
CA GLY A 490 -6.92 3.32 -21.62
C GLY A 490 -7.96 3.67 -20.55
N TRP A 491 -7.61 3.52 -19.27
CA TRP A 491 -8.51 3.81 -18.15
C TRP A 491 -8.66 5.31 -17.92
N ILE A 492 -7.64 6.11 -18.26
CA ILE A 492 -7.80 7.55 -18.51
C ILE A 492 -7.64 7.81 -20.01
N ASP A 493 -8.59 8.54 -20.60
CA ASP A 493 -8.57 8.85 -22.04
C ASP A 493 -7.79 10.13 -22.36
N ASN A 494 -7.62 10.45 -23.65
CA ASN A 494 -6.83 11.59 -24.11
C ASN A 494 -7.36 12.97 -23.67
N SER A 495 -8.57 13.07 -23.11
CA SER A 495 -9.09 14.28 -22.50
C SER A 495 -8.73 14.42 -21.01
N GLN A 496 -8.35 13.31 -20.37
CA GLN A 496 -8.05 13.21 -18.94
C GLN A 496 -6.54 13.30 -18.64
N TRP A 497 -5.68 13.42 -19.64
CA TRP A 497 -4.26 13.73 -19.45
C TRP A 497 -3.76 14.70 -20.52
N SER A 498 -2.63 15.37 -20.27
CA SER A 498 -2.02 16.32 -21.21
C SER A 498 -0.53 16.09 -21.34
N ASP A 499 -0.02 16.20 -22.57
CA ASP A 499 1.39 16.05 -22.90
C ASP A 499 2.04 17.43 -23.09
N LEU A 500 3.00 17.75 -22.22
CA LEU A 500 3.68 19.05 -22.15
C LEU A 500 5.10 18.88 -22.67
N THR A 501 5.37 19.38 -23.88
CA THR A 501 6.58 19.02 -24.64
C THR A 501 7.52 20.19 -24.88
N SER A 502 7.07 21.42 -24.66
CA SER A 502 7.82 22.62 -24.99
C SER A 502 7.53 23.78 -24.04
N SER A 503 8.33 24.84 -24.14
CA SER A 503 8.11 26.06 -23.36
C SER A 503 6.76 26.74 -23.59
N ASN A 504 6.11 26.50 -24.74
CA ASN A 504 4.75 27.00 -25.01
C ASN A 504 3.67 26.34 -24.15
N ASP A 505 4.01 25.21 -23.52
CA ASP A 505 3.14 24.46 -22.62
C ASP A 505 3.32 24.91 -21.15
N SER A 506 4.09 25.98 -20.90
CA SER A 506 4.23 26.53 -19.54
C SER A 506 2.93 27.23 -19.12
N ASN A 507 2.25 26.71 -18.09
CA ASN A 507 0.97 27.23 -17.61
C ASN A 507 0.64 26.70 -16.20
N THR A 508 -0.46 27.20 -15.63
CA THR A 508 -1.14 26.59 -14.49
C THR A 508 -2.20 25.61 -14.96
N TYR A 509 -2.14 24.39 -14.46
CA TYR A 509 -3.05 23.30 -14.76
C TYR A 509 -3.81 22.91 -13.50
N ARG A 510 -5.12 22.67 -13.64
CA ARG A 510 -5.91 22.03 -12.61
C ARG A 510 -5.97 20.54 -12.88
N ILE A 511 -5.46 19.72 -11.97
CA ILE A 511 -5.59 18.26 -12.05
C ILE A 511 -6.47 17.73 -10.93
N TYR A 512 -7.32 16.75 -11.23
CA TYR A 512 -8.21 16.09 -10.28
C TYR A 512 -7.59 14.79 -9.78
N ALA A 513 -8.00 14.37 -8.59
CA ALA A 513 -7.51 13.15 -7.96
C ALA A 513 -7.73 11.94 -8.89
N PHE A 514 -6.66 11.22 -9.22
CA PHE A 514 -6.74 10.07 -10.14
C PHE A 514 -7.25 8.80 -9.46
N ASP A 515 -7.19 8.76 -8.14
CA ASP A 515 -7.68 7.67 -7.29
C ASP A 515 -9.12 7.90 -6.84
N ASN A 516 -9.75 8.97 -7.32
CA ASN A 516 -11.17 9.25 -7.15
C ASN A 516 -11.96 8.76 -8.38
N VAL A 517 -12.81 7.75 -8.19
CA VAL A 517 -13.63 7.15 -9.24
C VAL A 517 -14.58 8.15 -9.94
N SER A 518 -14.97 9.22 -9.24
CA SER A 518 -15.91 10.23 -9.74
C SER A 518 -15.23 11.38 -10.47
N ALA A 519 -13.89 11.44 -10.50
CA ALA A 519 -13.16 12.49 -11.17
C ALA A 519 -13.29 12.39 -12.69
N THR A 520 -13.75 13.48 -13.32
CA THR A 520 -14.01 13.55 -14.77
C THR A 520 -13.18 14.60 -15.52
N GLY A 521 -12.33 15.35 -14.80
CA GLY A 521 -11.44 16.35 -15.39
C GLY A 521 -10.07 15.81 -15.78
N LEU A 522 -9.14 16.73 -16.07
CA LEU A 522 -7.73 16.42 -16.28
C LEU A 522 -7.16 15.78 -15.01
N GLN A 523 -6.53 14.60 -15.08
CA GLN A 523 -6.04 13.83 -13.92
C GLN A 523 -4.52 13.65 -13.92
N ALA A 524 -3.86 13.88 -15.06
CA ALA A 524 -2.42 13.70 -15.18
C ALA A 524 -1.77 14.68 -16.16
N LEU A 525 -0.53 15.07 -15.87
CA LEU A 525 0.35 15.79 -16.79
C LEU A 525 1.56 14.91 -17.10
N ARG A 526 1.91 14.77 -18.38
CA ARG A 526 3.17 14.17 -18.81
C ARG A 526 4.09 15.29 -19.26
N VAL A 527 5.18 15.52 -18.52
CA VAL A 527 6.12 16.61 -18.76
C VAL A 527 7.39 16.06 -19.38
N ASN A 528 7.77 16.59 -20.54
CA ASN A 528 8.98 16.17 -21.24
C ASN A 528 10.25 16.58 -20.47
N LYS A 529 11.08 15.59 -20.09
CA LYS A 529 12.36 15.84 -19.40
C LYS A 529 13.51 16.01 -20.39
N SER A 530 13.59 15.16 -21.41
CA SER A 530 14.65 15.25 -22.43
C SER A 530 14.12 14.75 -23.78
N GLY A 531 14.91 14.85 -24.86
CA GLY A 531 14.52 14.29 -26.15
C GLY A 531 14.46 12.75 -26.12
N GLY A 532 13.46 12.14 -26.76
CA GLY A 532 13.16 10.70 -26.61
C GLY A 532 12.06 10.46 -25.57
N ASN A 533 11.63 9.20 -25.39
CA ASN A 533 10.50 8.84 -24.51
C ASN A 533 10.85 8.96 -22.99
N GLU A 534 11.40 10.10 -22.55
CA GLU A 534 11.75 10.39 -21.16
C GLU A 534 10.89 11.51 -20.58
N HIS A 535 10.06 11.16 -19.59
CA HIS A 535 9.03 12.05 -19.07
C HIS A 535 8.90 11.98 -17.56
N TYR A 536 8.47 13.08 -16.96
CA TYR A 536 7.82 13.05 -15.65
C TYR A 536 6.32 12.90 -15.84
N TRP A 537 5.68 12.14 -14.96
CA TRP A 537 4.24 12.16 -14.81
C TRP A 537 3.89 12.79 -13.46
N VAL A 538 2.98 13.75 -13.51
CA VAL A 538 2.48 14.49 -12.36
C VAL A 538 1.01 14.11 -12.16
N GLY A 539 0.68 13.63 -10.97
CA GLY A 539 -0.68 13.29 -10.55
C GLY A 539 -1.03 13.89 -9.19
N PHE A 540 -2.30 13.84 -8.84
CA PHE A 540 -2.81 14.19 -7.51
C PHE A 540 -3.62 13.02 -6.96
N ARG A 541 -3.47 12.72 -5.67
CA ARG A 541 -4.08 11.56 -5.01
C ARG A 541 -4.52 11.88 -3.59
N GLU A 542 -5.47 11.13 -3.06
CA GLU A 542 -6.03 11.34 -1.71
C GLU A 542 -6.04 10.05 -0.86
N GLY A 543 -5.75 8.88 -1.44
CA GLY A 543 -5.83 7.58 -0.79
C GLY A 543 -4.85 7.33 0.38
N TYR A 544 -4.01 8.32 0.76
CA TYR A 544 -3.09 8.24 1.90
C TYR A 544 -3.29 9.42 2.87
N PRO A 545 -4.45 9.48 3.56
CA PRO A 545 -4.69 10.51 4.57
C PRO A 545 -3.66 10.39 5.69
N GLY A 546 -2.98 11.49 6.00
CA GLY A 546 -1.90 11.55 7.01
C GLY A 546 -0.48 11.66 6.43
N LEU A 547 -0.28 11.42 5.14
CA LEU A 547 0.94 11.83 4.44
C LEU A 547 0.70 13.18 3.77
N ALA A 548 0.97 14.26 4.49
CA ALA A 548 0.59 15.62 4.09
C ALA A 548 1.11 16.02 2.69
N ASN A 549 2.29 15.53 2.28
CA ASN A 549 2.86 15.76 0.95
C ASN A 549 2.15 15.04 -0.19
N PHE A 550 1.27 14.08 0.10
CA PHE A 550 0.46 13.37 -0.89
C PHE A 550 -0.98 13.86 -0.87
N ASP A 551 -1.61 13.94 0.31
CA ASP A 551 -2.98 14.44 0.44
C ASP A 551 -3.12 15.91 -0.02
N ARG A 552 -2.05 16.70 0.10
CA ARG A 552 -2.04 18.13 -0.25
C ARG A 552 -0.93 18.46 -1.25
N GLY A 553 -0.39 17.47 -1.96
CA GLY A 553 0.75 17.68 -2.85
C GLY A 553 0.70 16.87 -4.15
N ALA A 554 1.68 17.08 -5.01
CA ALA A 554 1.75 16.41 -6.30
C ALA A 554 2.60 15.14 -6.23
N TYR A 555 2.04 14.05 -6.72
CA TYR A 555 2.71 12.77 -6.89
C TYR A 555 3.53 12.78 -8.19
N LEU A 556 4.82 12.46 -8.10
CA LEU A 556 5.77 12.55 -9.22
C LEU A 556 6.42 11.19 -9.48
N ILE A 557 6.22 10.66 -10.68
CA ILE A 557 6.92 9.47 -11.17
C ILE A 557 7.75 9.82 -12.41
N TRP A 558 8.89 9.16 -12.56
CA TRP A 558 9.79 9.29 -13.69
C TRP A 558 9.64 8.09 -14.61
N GLN A 559 9.48 8.36 -15.90
CA GLN A 559 9.52 7.40 -16.99
C GLN A 559 10.81 7.61 -17.78
N ARG A 560 11.71 6.61 -17.75
CA ARG A 560 13.04 6.68 -18.35
C ARG A 560 13.06 6.30 -19.84
N PRO A 561 14.00 6.83 -20.65
CA PRO A 561 14.11 6.46 -22.06
C PRO A 561 14.60 5.02 -22.18
N GLY A 562 14.02 4.25 -23.12
CA GLY A 562 14.32 2.83 -23.26
C GLY A 562 13.62 1.92 -22.24
N SER A 563 12.78 2.48 -21.35
CA SER A 563 11.75 1.75 -20.58
C SER A 563 10.71 1.15 -21.54
N SER A 564 11.15 0.15 -22.30
CA SER A 564 10.34 -0.69 -23.20
C SER A 564 9.39 -1.61 -22.40
N ASN A 565 9.59 -1.63 -21.09
CA ASN A 565 8.81 -2.38 -20.12
C ASN A 565 7.83 -1.50 -19.33
N ASN A 566 7.51 -0.27 -19.71
CA ASN A 566 6.52 0.56 -18.98
C ASN A 566 6.80 0.72 -17.47
N ARG A 567 8.05 0.51 -17.03
CA ARG A 567 8.40 0.70 -15.63
C ARG A 567 8.38 2.18 -15.31
N SER A 568 7.87 2.49 -14.12
CA SER A 568 7.90 3.81 -13.50
C SER A 568 8.83 3.82 -12.30
N TRP A 569 9.32 5.00 -11.96
CA TRP A 569 10.10 5.22 -10.75
C TRP A 569 9.52 6.38 -9.95
N LEU A 570 9.09 6.11 -8.72
CA LEU A 570 8.83 7.15 -7.74
C LEU A 570 10.09 8.00 -7.57
N VAL A 571 9.92 9.32 -7.63
CA VAL A 571 10.98 10.30 -7.43
C VAL A 571 10.87 10.86 -6.01
N ASP A 572 11.93 10.71 -5.22
CA ASP A 572 12.05 11.39 -3.93
C ASP A 572 12.34 12.89 -4.16
N THR A 573 11.31 13.72 -4.05
CA THR A 573 11.44 15.17 -4.25
C THR A 573 11.92 15.93 -3.01
N THR A 574 12.28 15.22 -1.93
CA THR A 574 12.88 15.71 -0.68
C THR A 574 14.17 14.94 -0.35
N PRO A 575 15.14 14.94 -1.28
CA PRO A 575 16.33 14.09 -1.16
C PRO A 575 17.06 14.34 0.17
N LEU A 576 17.44 13.24 0.83
CA LEU A 576 18.11 13.20 2.15
C LEU A 576 17.21 13.52 3.36
N SER A 577 15.88 13.62 3.18
CA SER A 577 14.95 13.67 4.31
C SER A 577 15.03 12.38 5.14
N ALA A 578 14.58 12.46 6.41
CA ALA A 578 14.50 11.29 7.27
C ALA A 578 13.35 10.35 6.86
N ASP A 579 12.32 10.88 6.19
CA ASP A 579 11.10 10.16 5.80
C ASP A 579 11.25 9.41 4.46
N GLY A 580 12.28 9.75 3.67
CA GLY A 580 12.70 9.02 2.49
C GLY A 580 11.64 8.98 1.38
N LYS A 581 11.00 7.82 1.17
CA LYS A 581 9.95 7.70 0.15
C LYS A 581 8.59 8.20 0.63
N ASN A 582 8.40 8.37 1.95
CA ASN A 582 7.10 8.69 2.54
C ASN A 582 6.73 10.18 2.43
N ASP A 583 7.68 11.04 2.09
CA ASP A 583 7.51 12.47 1.88
C ASP A 583 7.81 12.89 0.43
N SER A 584 7.91 11.92 -0.49
CA SER A 584 8.37 12.12 -1.86
C SER A 584 7.46 13.01 -2.72
N GLY A 585 6.22 13.25 -2.29
CA GLY A 585 5.30 14.19 -2.92
C GLY A 585 5.82 15.64 -2.87
N ILE A 586 5.47 16.43 -3.88
CA ILE A 586 5.78 17.86 -3.91
C ILE A 586 4.73 18.59 -3.08
N ALA A 587 5.11 19.17 -1.96
CA ALA A 587 4.20 19.93 -1.10
C ALA A 587 3.69 21.22 -1.78
N ILE A 588 2.52 21.71 -1.34
CA ILE A 588 2.00 23.04 -1.76
C ILE A 588 3.05 24.13 -1.50
N GLY A 589 3.20 25.01 -2.49
CA GLY A 589 4.15 26.11 -2.51
C GLY A 589 5.59 25.70 -2.82
N ARG A 590 5.94 24.41 -2.77
CA ARG A 590 7.30 23.94 -3.07
C ARG A 590 7.47 23.70 -4.57
N THR A 591 8.57 24.20 -5.13
CA THR A 591 8.92 23.98 -6.53
C THR A 591 9.92 22.83 -6.65
N TYR A 592 9.52 21.72 -7.28
CA TYR A 592 10.48 20.75 -7.79
C TYR A 592 11.16 21.31 -9.04
N SER A 593 12.49 21.29 -9.08
CA SER A 593 13.28 21.82 -10.20
C SER A 593 14.30 20.82 -10.70
N ASP A 594 14.18 20.47 -11.98
CA ASP A 594 15.17 19.75 -12.75
C ASP A 594 15.81 20.73 -13.74
N THR A 595 16.84 21.42 -13.28
CA THR A 595 17.47 22.51 -14.03
C THR A 595 18.17 22.03 -15.30
N ASP A 596 18.65 20.78 -15.31
CA ASP A 596 19.30 20.19 -16.49
C ASP A 596 18.28 19.91 -17.60
N ALA A 597 17.03 19.61 -17.22
CA ALA A 597 15.90 19.46 -18.14
C ALA A 597 15.15 20.77 -18.42
N GLY A 598 15.40 21.84 -17.65
CA GLY A 598 14.62 23.07 -17.69
C GLY A 598 13.16 22.86 -17.27
N VAL A 599 12.89 21.95 -16.33
CA VAL A 599 11.53 21.62 -15.86
C VAL A 599 11.34 22.07 -14.42
N HIS A 600 10.28 22.84 -14.17
CA HIS A 600 9.90 23.29 -12.83
C HIS A 600 8.41 23.03 -12.60
N ILE A 601 8.08 22.37 -11.48
CA ILE A 601 6.72 21.94 -11.13
C ILE A 601 6.41 22.43 -9.72
N THR A 602 5.35 23.23 -9.58
CA THR A 602 4.94 23.86 -8.30
C THR A 602 3.46 23.64 -8.04
N PRO A 603 3.08 22.80 -7.06
CA PRO A 603 1.72 22.74 -6.55
C PRO A 603 1.34 24.05 -5.85
N LEU A 604 0.18 24.60 -6.18
CA LEU A 604 -0.25 25.94 -5.75
C LEU A 604 -1.38 25.88 -4.72
N ALA A 605 -2.42 25.10 -4.99
CA ALA A 605 -3.59 25.07 -4.13
C ALA A 605 -4.38 23.77 -4.32
N LYS A 606 -4.78 23.15 -3.20
CA LYS A 606 -5.81 22.11 -3.18
C LYS A 606 -7.19 22.77 -3.09
N GLY A 607 -8.18 22.19 -3.73
CA GLY A 607 -9.57 22.60 -3.60
C GLY A 607 -10.53 21.48 -4.01
N GLN A 608 -11.83 21.78 -4.00
CA GLN A 608 -12.88 20.84 -4.39
C GLN A 608 -13.97 21.57 -5.17
N ASN A 609 -14.59 20.89 -6.13
CA ASN A 609 -15.78 21.35 -6.82
C ASN A 609 -16.65 20.15 -7.23
N ALA A 610 -17.68 20.39 -8.06
CA ALA A 610 -18.59 19.34 -8.54
C ALA A 610 -17.91 18.21 -9.35
N THR A 611 -16.71 18.43 -9.88
CA THR A 611 -15.91 17.43 -10.59
C THR A 611 -15.03 16.60 -9.63
N GLY A 612 -14.86 17.03 -8.38
CA GLY A 612 -14.07 16.36 -7.34
C GLY A 612 -12.98 17.26 -6.75
N SER A 613 -12.17 16.67 -5.88
CA SER A 613 -10.97 17.30 -5.34
C SER A 613 -9.94 17.52 -6.44
N TYR A 614 -9.26 18.66 -6.39
CA TYR A 614 -8.27 19.06 -7.37
C TYR A 614 -7.05 19.71 -6.73
N LEU A 615 -5.96 19.72 -7.49
CA LEU A 615 -4.72 20.44 -7.21
C LEU A 615 -4.39 21.34 -8.41
N ASP A 616 -4.24 22.63 -8.16
CA ASP A 616 -3.69 23.57 -9.14
C ASP A 616 -2.16 23.48 -9.12
N ILE A 617 -1.54 23.28 -10.29
CA ILE A 617 -0.10 23.06 -10.46
C ILE A 617 0.43 24.00 -11.54
N ALA A 618 1.44 24.81 -11.21
CA ALA A 618 2.22 25.52 -12.21
C ALA A 618 3.30 24.59 -12.77
N VAL A 619 3.40 24.52 -14.10
CA VAL A 619 4.48 23.85 -14.83
C VAL A 619 5.17 24.88 -15.70
N ASN A 620 6.48 25.04 -15.53
CA ASN A 620 7.33 25.93 -16.32
C ASN A 620 8.42 25.12 -17.03
N ILE A 621 8.50 25.24 -18.36
CA ILE A 621 9.45 24.52 -19.21
C ILE A 621 10.36 25.51 -19.95
N GLY A 622 11.66 25.39 -19.76
CA GLY A 622 12.69 26.19 -20.42
C GLY A 622 13.93 26.42 -19.55
N ASP A 623 14.99 26.97 -20.14
CA ASP A 623 16.26 27.19 -19.44
C ASP A 623 16.25 28.40 -18.50
N PHE A 624 15.23 29.27 -18.60
CA PHE A 624 15.08 30.54 -17.85
C PHE A 624 16.39 31.31 -17.64
N SER A 625 17.18 31.46 -18.72
CA SER A 625 18.51 32.06 -18.66
C SER A 625 18.45 33.52 -18.18
N GLY A 626 19.00 33.79 -17.00
CA GLY A 626 18.99 35.12 -16.38
C GLY A 626 17.92 35.31 -15.30
N ASN A 627 17.15 34.26 -14.97
CA ASN A 627 16.27 34.24 -13.83
C ASN A 627 17.02 34.55 -12.52
N GLN A 628 16.43 35.38 -11.67
CA GLN A 628 16.99 35.84 -10.41
C GLN A 628 16.10 35.43 -9.26
N ALA A 629 16.69 34.80 -8.24
CA ALA A 629 15.93 34.34 -7.07
C ALA A 629 15.18 35.48 -6.36
N PRO A 630 14.00 35.19 -5.80
CA PRO A 630 13.20 36.19 -5.09
C PRO A 630 13.88 36.67 -3.80
N SER A 631 13.52 37.84 -3.32
CA SER A 631 14.07 38.41 -2.08
C SER A 631 13.00 39.09 -1.23
N GLY A 632 13.19 39.08 0.10
CA GLY A 632 12.24 39.68 1.03
C GLY A 632 12.65 39.54 2.49
N THR A 633 11.70 39.84 3.38
CA THR A 633 11.87 39.79 4.83
C THR A 633 10.77 38.94 5.47
N LEU A 634 11.17 37.94 6.25
CA LEU A 634 10.27 37.15 7.09
C LEU A 634 9.97 37.92 8.39
N THR A 635 8.68 38.07 8.70
CA THR A 635 8.18 38.51 10.00
C THR A 635 7.55 37.31 10.70
N ALA A 636 8.17 36.89 11.80
CA ALA A 636 7.76 35.72 12.58
C ALA A 636 7.73 36.08 14.07
N SER A 637 6.73 35.61 14.80
CA SER A 637 6.74 35.63 16.26
C SER A 637 7.72 34.57 16.76
N THR A 638 8.60 34.91 17.70
CA THR A 638 9.61 33.96 18.24
C THR A 638 9.12 33.21 19.48
N GLU A 639 7.94 33.57 19.99
CA GLU A 639 7.31 32.97 21.16
C GLU A 639 5.82 32.77 20.88
N GLY A 640 5.24 31.70 21.41
CA GLY A 640 3.81 31.40 21.30
C GLY A 640 3.34 30.38 22.32
N VAL A 641 2.05 30.05 22.25
CA VAL A 641 1.40 29.06 23.12
C VAL A 641 0.82 27.98 22.21
N ALA A 642 1.04 26.71 22.56
CA ALA A 642 0.51 25.58 21.79
C ALA A 642 -1.02 25.69 21.65
N ARG A 643 -1.54 25.30 20.47
CA ARG A 643 -2.97 25.31 20.09
C ARG A 643 -3.61 26.70 20.02
N ASN A 644 -2.77 27.74 19.85
CA ASN A 644 -3.21 29.09 19.53
C ASN A 644 -2.59 29.52 18.19
N GLY A 645 -3.36 30.26 17.39
CA GLY A 645 -2.91 30.91 16.17
C GLY A 645 -1.73 31.86 16.38
N ILE A 646 -0.62 31.60 15.67
CA ILE A 646 0.55 32.45 15.65
C ILE A 646 0.73 33.01 14.24
N PRO A 647 0.75 34.34 14.06
CA PRO A 647 0.86 34.93 12.74
C PRO A 647 2.30 34.92 12.22
N PHE A 648 2.44 34.54 10.96
CA PHE A 648 3.68 34.61 10.17
C PHE A 648 3.40 35.29 8.84
N SER A 649 4.33 36.12 8.38
CA SER A 649 4.18 36.81 7.10
C SER A 649 5.53 37.06 6.42
N PHE A 650 5.51 37.13 5.11
CA PHE A 650 6.66 37.46 4.29
C PHE A 650 6.34 38.63 3.37
N ASP A 651 7.18 39.67 3.44
CA ASP A 651 7.14 40.80 2.50
C ASP A 651 8.31 40.67 1.54
N GLY A 652 8.03 40.32 0.28
CA GLY A 652 9.06 40.10 -0.72
C GLY A 652 8.57 40.24 -2.14
N SER A 653 9.53 40.25 -3.06
CA SER A 653 9.31 40.46 -4.49
C SER A 653 10.33 39.69 -5.32
N ASP A 654 9.92 39.37 -6.53
CA ASP A 654 10.80 38.81 -7.54
C ASP A 654 11.43 39.92 -8.42
N PRO A 655 12.76 39.93 -8.66
CA PRO A 655 13.40 40.91 -9.54
C PRO A 655 12.92 40.88 -10.99
N ASP A 656 12.50 39.72 -11.47
CA ASP A 656 12.00 39.49 -12.83
C ASP A 656 10.46 39.63 -12.92
N SER A 657 9.82 39.98 -11.79
CA SER A 657 8.37 40.15 -11.62
C SER A 657 7.56 38.87 -11.82
N ASP A 658 8.17 37.73 -11.52
CA ASP A 658 7.50 36.44 -11.57
C ASP A 658 6.56 36.19 -10.36
N PRO A 659 5.51 35.36 -10.53
CA PRO A 659 4.66 34.95 -9.42
C PRO A 659 5.43 34.19 -8.35
N LEU A 660 5.22 34.55 -7.08
CA LEU A 660 5.85 33.86 -5.96
C LEU A 660 4.98 32.72 -5.42
N SER A 661 5.67 31.70 -4.93
CA SER A 661 5.11 30.57 -4.18
C SER A 661 5.83 30.45 -2.84
N TYR A 662 5.08 30.06 -1.81
CA TYR A 662 5.50 30.06 -0.42
C TYR A 662 5.32 28.66 0.15
N HIS A 663 6.44 27.99 0.42
CA HIS A 663 6.46 26.72 1.14
C HIS A 663 6.88 26.97 2.58
N TRP A 664 5.94 26.81 3.50
CA TRP A 664 6.18 26.90 4.94
C TRP A 664 6.41 25.51 5.51
N ASP A 665 7.53 25.33 6.19
CA ASP A 665 7.88 24.15 6.98
C ASP A 665 8.11 24.61 8.43
N PHE A 666 7.19 24.26 9.33
CA PHE A 666 7.30 24.58 10.75
C PHE A 666 8.11 23.56 11.56
N GLY A 667 8.54 22.47 10.93
CA GLY A 667 9.23 21.37 11.59
C GLY A 667 8.32 20.46 12.42
N ASP A 668 6.99 20.58 12.26
CA ASP A 668 5.98 19.76 12.94
C ASP A 668 5.26 18.78 12.00
N GLY A 669 5.61 18.76 10.71
CA GLY A 669 5.06 17.88 9.68
C GLY A 669 3.80 18.40 8.98
N THR A 670 3.35 19.62 9.29
CA THR A 670 2.18 20.23 8.65
C THR A 670 2.51 20.79 7.25
N VAL A 671 1.51 20.78 6.34
CA VAL A 671 1.61 21.40 5.01
C VAL A 671 0.60 22.53 4.90
N GLU A 672 1.12 23.74 4.81
CA GLU A 672 0.34 24.96 4.76
C GLU A 672 -0.15 25.33 3.36
N VAL A 673 -1.06 26.31 3.33
CA VAL A 673 -1.49 26.95 2.08
C VAL A 673 -0.37 27.80 1.48
N ASN A 674 -0.36 27.91 0.15
CA ASN A 674 0.57 28.78 -0.59
C ASN A 674 0.17 30.26 -0.42
N SER A 675 0.57 30.86 0.69
CA SER A 675 0.26 32.25 1.03
C SER A 675 1.47 32.96 1.63
N ALA A 676 1.61 34.25 1.30
CA ALA A 676 2.61 35.12 1.90
C ALA A 676 2.31 35.42 3.39
N SER A 677 1.10 35.15 3.87
CA SER A 677 0.71 35.33 5.27
C SER A 677 -0.14 34.15 5.73
N ILE A 678 0.24 33.58 6.86
CA ILE A 678 -0.40 32.40 7.44
C ILE A 678 -0.49 32.57 8.96
N GLU A 679 -1.48 31.92 9.55
CA GLU A 679 -1.60 31.75 11.00
C GLU A 679 -1.42 30.26 11.26
N HIS A 680 -0.38 29.91 12.00
CA HIS A 680 -0.01 28.52 12.25
C HIS A 680 -0.16 28.18 13.73
N GLU A 681 -0.66 26.99 14.01
CA GLU A 681 -0.92 26.48 15.35
C GLU A 681 -0.06 25.25 15.61
N PHE A 682 0.85 25.35 16.59
CA PHE A 682 1.62 24.20 17.02
C PHE A 682 0.76 23.33 17.97
N PRO A 683 0.55 22.03 17.67
CA PRO A 683 -0.33 21.19 18.50
C PRO A 683 0.24 20.91 19.90
N VAL A 684 1.57 20.92 20.02
CA VAL A 684 2.33 20.62 21.24
C VAL A 684 3.39 21.72 21.42
N GLY A 685 3.77 22.02 22.67
CA GLY A 685 4.87 22.96 22.92
C GLY A 685 6.25 22.36 22.69
N GLY A 686 7.23 23.23 22.45
CA GLY A 686 8.58 22.84 22.08
C GLY A 686 9.35 23.96 21.39
N SER A 687 10.56 23.64 20.95
CA SER A 687 11.40 24.53 20.14
C SER A 687 11.34 24.08 18.69
N TYR A 688 10.84 24.94 17.81
CA TYR A 688 10.62 24.67 16.40
C TYR A 688 11.50 25.56 15.53
N THR A 689 12.01 25.02 14.42
CA THR A 689 12.74 25.79 13.41
C THR A 689 11.85 25.96 12.19
N LEU A 690 11.20 27.12 12.10
CA LEU A 690 10.45 27.52 10.91
C LEU A 690 11.41 27.76 9.76
N THR A 691 11.14 27.13 8.61
CA THR A 691 11.80 27.36 7.34
C THR A 691 10.77 27.76 6.30
N LEU A 692 10.87 28.99 5.78
CA LEU A 692 10.11 29.45 4.62
C LEU A 692 11.02 29.37 3.39
N THR A 693 10.59 28.61 2.38
CA THR A 693 11.18 28.65 1.04
C THR A 693 10.25 29.41 0.10
N VAL A 694 10.72 30.52 -0.45
CA VAL A 694 10.00 31.32 -1.45
C VAL A 694 10.56 31.00 -2.82
N SER A 695 9.70 30.67 -3.79
CA SER A 695 10.12 30.32 -5.15
C SER A 695 9.40 31.15 -6.21
N ASP A 696 10.12 31.48 -7.27
CA ASP A 696 9.62 32.09 -8.51
C ASP A 696 9.00 31.09 -9.51
N GLN A 697 8.92 29.80 -9.12
CA GLN A 697 8.40 28.69 -9.94
C GLN A 697 9.24 28.36 -11.19
N LYS A 698 10.43 28.95 -11.34
CA LYS A 698 11.39 28.78 -12.45
C LYS A 698 12.80 28.43 -11.95
N GLY A 699 12.86 27.86 -10.76
CA GLY A 699 14.09 27.35 -10.13
C GLY A 699 14.85 28.34 -9.26
N GLY A 700 14.45 29.62 -9.22
CA GLY A 700 14.99 30.56 -8.24
C GLY A 700 14.26 30.44 -6.90
N THR A 701 15.03 30.35 -5.83
CA THR A 701 14.49 30.24 -4.47
C THR A 701 15.27 31.10 -3.48
N SER A 702 14.58 31.59 -2.46
CA SER A 702 15.20 32.12 -1.23
C SER A 702 14.65 31.40 -0.01
N VAL A 703 15.53 31.19 0.97
CA VAL A 703 15.23 30.45 2.20
C VAL A 703 15.40 31.39 3.40
N HIS A 704 14.39 31.41 4.26
CA HIS A 704 14.34 32.22 5.47
C HIS A 704 14.00 31.34 6.66
N GLN A 705 14.67 31.55 7.80
CA GLN A 705 14.46 30.74 8.99
C GLN A 705 14.20 31.59 10.23
N ALA A 706 13.40 31.06 11.14
CA ALA A 706 13.18 31.61 12.48
C ALA A 706 13.04 30.48 13.50
N ASN A 707 13.57 30.68 14.70
CA ASN A 707 13.33 29.76 15.81
C ASN A 707 12.12 30.27 16.60
N VAL A 708 11.18 29.38 16.87
CA VAL A 708 9.94 29.67 17.60
C VAL A 708 9.89 28.79 18.83
N GLU A 709 9.75 29.41 20.00
CA GLU A 709 9.59 28.72 21.28
C GLU A 709 8.10 28.72 21.67
N ILE A 710 7.54 27.52 21.84
CA ILE A 710 6.13 27.31 22.14
C ILE A 710 5.98 26.76 23.55
N SER A 711 5.30 27.51 24.42
CA SER A 711 4.92 27.00 25.74
C SER A 711 3.68 26.11 25.63
N ASP A 712 3.61 25.06 26.46
CA ASP A 712 2.45 24.17 26.51
C ASP A 712 1.73 24.23 27.87
N PRO A 713 0.48 24.75 27.93
CA PRO A 713 -0.34 24.72 29.13
C PRO A 713 -0.48 23.32 29.76
N ILE A 714 -0.38 22.25 28.97
CA ILE A 714 -0.44 20.86 29.45
C ILE A 714 0.73 20.54 30.40
N THR A 715 1.91 21.13 30.13
CA THR A 715 3.13 20.89 30.90
C THR A 715 3.26 21.80 32.13
N GLU A 716 2.39 22.82 32.24
CA GLU A 716 2.34 23.73 33.37
C GLU A 716 1.49 23.15 34.51
N LEU A 717 2.10 22.27 35.30
CA LEU A 717 1.41 21.51 36.35
C LEU A 717 1.28 22.27 37.68
N ALA A 718 0.06 22.41 38.17
CA ALA A 718 -0.27 22.87 39.52
C ALA A 718 -0.50 21.68 40.47
N THR A 719 0.12 21.71 41.66
CA THR A 719 -0.16 20.72 42.71
C THR A 719 -1.44 21.08 43.47
N ARG A 720 -2.40 20.17 43.50
CA ARG A 720 -3.67 20.33 44.24
C ARG A 720 -3.55 19.71 45.63
N THR A 721 -4.28 20.28 46.59
CA THR A 721 -4.27 19.79 47.97
C THR A 721 -5.32 18.71 48.14
N SER A 722 -4.93 17.54 48.63
CA SER A 722 -5.85 16.53 49.15
C SER A 722 -5.80 16.50 50.68
N ASP A 723 -6.86 16.01 51.32
CA ASP A 723 -6.96 15.83 52.77
C ASP A 723 -6.41 14.47 53.24
N THR A 724 -5.72 13.74 52.35
CA THR A 724 -5.12 12.43 52.59
C THR A 724 -3.61 12.43 52.29
N LEU A 725 -2.89 11.51 52.91
CA LEU A 725 -1.48 11.22 52.62
C LEU A 725 -1.28 9.80 52.09
N PHE A 726 -2.37 9.10 51.76
CA PHE A 726 -2.30 7.76 51.16
C PHE A 726 -2.05 7.84 49.66
N ASN A 727 -1.51 6.78 49.07
CA ASN A 727 -1.29 6.75 47.63
C ASN A 727 -2.64 6.73 46.91
N LEU A 728 -2.75 7.56 45.88
CA LEU A 728 -3.87 7.60 44.97
C LEU A 728 -3.48 6.80 43.73
N THR A 729 -4.33 5.88 43.29
CA THR A 729 -3.94 4.79 42.38
C THR A 729 -4.82 4.65 41.16
N ALA A 730 -6.04 5.18 41.17
CA ALA A 730 -6.97 5.08 40.05
C ALA A 730 -7.90 6.30 39.95
N LEU A 731 -8.25 6.68 38.73
CA LEU A 731 -9.12 7.80 38.36
C LEU A 731 -10.26 7.30 37.48
N ALA A 732 -11.43 7.92 37.63
CA ALA A 732 -12.50 7.85 36.64
C ALA A 732 -13.29 9.15 36.67
N ALA A 733 -13.92 9.52 35.56
CA ALA A 733 -14.76 10.69 35.47
C ALA A 733 -16.02 10.40 34.67
N ASN A 734 -17.06 11.18 34.96
CA ASN A 734 -18.16 11.42 34.05
C ASN A 734 -18.18 12.91 33.69
N GLU A 735 -19.22 13.37 33.01
CA GLU A 735 -19.34 14.76 32.54
C GLU A 735 -19.30 15.82 33.66
N SER A 736 -19.63 15.45 34.89
CA SER A 736 -19.82 16.40 36.01
C SER A 736 -18.86 16.20 37.17
N VAL A 737 -18.23 15.03 37.30
CA VAL A 737 -17.38 14.71 38.43
C VAL A 737 -16.19 13.85 38.03
N VAL A 738 -15.09 14.05 38.74
CA VAL A 738 -13.94 13.17 38.75
C VAL A 738 -13.78 12.53 40.13
N VAL A 739 -13.47 11.24 40.14
CA VAL A 739 -13.35 10.41 41.33
C VAL A 739 -11.99 9.73 41.33
N VAL A 740 -11.37 9.66 42.51
CA VAL A 740 -10.08 9.01 42.73
C VAL A 740 -10.25 7.89 43.74
N GLY A 741 -9.66 6.74 43.46
CA GLY A 741 -9.46 5.65 44.42
C GLY A 741 -8.00 5.54 44.85
N GLY A 742 -7.77 5.02 46.05
CA GLY A 742 -6.43 4.89 46.60
C GLY A 742 -6.27 3.79 47.64
N ASP A 743 -5.11 3.79 48.29
CA ASP A 743 -4.81 2.91 49.41
C ASP A 743 -5.74 3.20 50.61
N ARG A 744 -5.95 2.17 51.42
CA ARG A 744 -6.79 2.17 52.64
C ARG A 744 -8.26 2.55 52.43
N GLY A 745 -8.79 2.27 51.25
CA GLY A 745 -10.19 2.59 50.91
C GLY A 745 -10.44 4.09 50.80
N THR A 746 -9.41 4.84 50.41
CA THR A 746 -9.51 6.28 50.16
C THR A 746 -10.28 6.50 48.87
N TYR A 747 -11.38 7.27 48.93
CA TYR A 747 -12.02 7.82 47.75
C TYR A 747 -12.09 9.34 47.87
N LEU A 748 -11.68 10.05 46.82
CA LEU A 748 -11.81 11.50 46.71
C LEU A 748 -12.73 11.83 45.54
N ARG A 749 -13.46 12.94 45.65
CA ARG A 749 -14.31 13.45 44.57
C ARG A 749 -14.06 14.93 44.36
N SER A 750 -14.15 15.35 43.10
CA SER A 750 -14.14 16.75 42.71
C SER A 750 -15.15 17.01 41.59
N THR A 751 -15.72 18.22 41.56
CA THR A 751 -16.61 18.71 40.48
C THR A 751 -15.91 19.69 39.55
N ASP A 752 -14.74 20.20 39.95
CA ASP A 752 -13.96 21.22 39.23
C ASP A 752 -12.53 20.76 38.90
N GLY A 753 -12.11 19.59 39.41
CA GLY A 753 -10.74 19.08 39.31
C GLY A 753 -9.74 19.76 40.26
N GLU A 754 -10.11 20.90 40.85
CA GLU A 754 -9.23 21.70 41.71
C GLU A 754 -9.43 21.40 43.20
N THR A 755 -10.68 21.26 43.62
CA THR A 755 -11.10 21.08 45.01
C THR A 755 -11.46 19.63 45.26
N TRP A 756 -10.72 18.98 46.17
CA TRP A 756 -10.88 17.55 46.47
C TRP A 756 -11.40 17.35 47.89
N THR A 757 -12.45 16.53 48.02
CA THR A 757 -13.01 16.16 49.32
C THR A 757 -12.89 14.64 49.52
N SER A 758 -12.42 14.19 50.69
CA SER A 758 -12.44 12.76 51.01
C SER A 758 -13.82 12.25 51.37
N HIS A 759 -14.10 11.06 50.87
CA HIS A 759 -15.26 10.25 51.18
C HIS A 759 -14.78 8.86 51.59
N GLY A 760 -15.10 8.46 52.82
CA GLY A 760 -14.73 7.14 53.31
C GLY A 760 -15.72 6.09 52.83
N LEU A 761 -15.21 4.91 52.51
CA LEU A 761 -16.02 3.69 52.58
C LEU A 761 -16.65 3.58 53.99
N ASN A 762 -17.82 2.95 54.10
CA ASN A 762 -18.51 2.68 55.38
C ASN A 762 -17.48 2.29 56.48
N PRO A 763 -17.57 2.84 57.72
CA PRO A 763 -16.54 2.71 58.78
C PRO A 763 -16.18 1.28 59.21
N ASN A 764 -16.84 0.25 58.67
CA ASN A 764 -16.53 -1.16 58.84
C ASN A 764 -15.54 -1.72 57.80
N PHE A 765 -15.16 -0.96 56.77
CA PHE A 765 -14.21 -1.38 55.75
C PHE A 765 -12.77 -1.01 56.17
N PHE A 766 -11.92 -2.04 56.26
CA PHE A 766 -10.64 -2.11 56.99
C PHE A 766 -9.47 -1.31 56.37
N PRO A 767 -8.35 -1.07 57.11
CA PRO A 767 -7.19 -0.28 56.64
C PRO A 767 -6.33 -0.89 55.52
N ASN A 768 -6.72 -2.02 54.92
CA ASN A 768 -5.89 -2.82 54.02
C ASN A 768 -6.43 -2.92 52.58
N HIS A 769 -7.38 -2.05 52.22
CA HIS A 769 -7.95 -1.97 50.88
C HIS A 769 -7.05 -1.19 49.94
N ARG A 770 -6.98 -1.60 48.67
CA ARG A 770 -6.34 -0.83 47.60
C ARG A 770 -7.18 -0.93 46.34
N THR A 771 -7.57 0.21 45.79
CA THR A 771 -8.19 0.31 44.46
C THR A 771 -7.10 0.18 43.40
N ASN A 772 -7.33 -0.67 42.39
CA ASN A 772 -6.39 -0.85 41.27
C ASN A 772 -6.89 -0.18 40.00
N GLN A 773 -8.21 -0.15 39.74
CA GLN A 773 -8.82 0.59 38.63
C GLN A 773 -10.22 1.08 39.03
N ILE A 774 -10.64 2.20 38.46
CA ILE A 774 -12.03 2.68 38.47
C ILE A 774 -12.44 2.93 37.02
N ILE A 775 -13.66 2.55 36.64
CA ILE A 775 -14.26 2.91 35.35
C ILE A 775 -15.61 3.60 35.57
N TRP A 776 -16.02 4.44 34.61
CA TRP A 776 -17.38 4.93 34.50
C TRP A 776 -18.12 4.13 33.43
N THR A 777 -19.26 3.55 33.77
CA THR A 777 -20.00 2.66 32.86
C THR A 777 -21.11 3.35 32.06
N GLY A 778 -21.22 4.68 32.15
CA GLY A 778 -22.37 5.43 31.62
C GLY A 778 -23.50 5.64 32.63
N GLY A 779 -23.56 4.82 33.69
CA GLY A 779 -24.55 4.96 34.77
C GLY A 779 -23.96 4.98 36.18
N SER A 780 -22.84 4.29 36.40
CA SER A 780 -22.21 4.20 37.73
C SER A 780 -20.69 4.08 37.62
N PHE A 781 -19.98 4.47 38.68
CA PHE A 781 -18.57 4.16 38.86
C PHE A 781 -18.42 2.75 39.39
N ILE A 782 -17.52 1.96 38.80
CA ILE A 782 -17.14 0.64 39.31
C ILE A 782 -15.65 0.66 39.64
N ALA A 783 -15.32 0.35 40.89
CA ALA A 783 -13.96 0.26 41.38
C ALA A 783 -13.60 -1.19 41.69
N VAL A 784 -12.48 -1.68 41.15
CA VAL A 784 -11.93 -3.00 41.44
C VAL A 784 -10.58 -2.91 42.14
N GLY A 785 -10.26 -3.90 42.96
CA GLY A 785 -8.98 -3.90 43.65
C GLY A 785 -8.75 -5.11 44.56
N SER A 786 -8.04 -4.86 45.66
CA SER A 786 -7.62 -5.89 46.60
C SER A 786 -7.89 -5.53 48.06
N ASP A 787 -8.22 -6.56 48.85
CA ASP A 787 -8.20 -6.50 50.31
C ASP A 787 -7.12 -7.44 50.86
N SER A 788 -6.15 -6.87 51.59
CA SER A 788 -5.08 -7.63 52.22
C SER A 788 -5.46 -8.05 53.65
N LEU A 789 -5.44 -9.36 53.92
CA LEU A 789 -5.65 -9.92 55.27
C LEU A 789 -4.40 -9.82 56.17
N GLY A 790 -3.42 -8.96 55.83
CA GLY A 790 -2.19 -8.71 56.58
C GLY A 790 -0.89 -9.07 55.82
N PRO A 791 0.29 -8.76 56.39
CA PRO A 791 1.58 -8.98 55.74
C PRO A 791 1.84 -10.46 55.43
N GLY A 792 2.06 -10.78 54.16
CA GLY A 792 2.37 -12.15 53.69
C GLY A 792 1.15 -13.07 53.53
N ASN A 793 -0.08 -12.56 53.70
CA ASN A 793 -1.30 -13.30 53.40
C ASN A 793 -1.79 -13.02 51.96
N PRO A 794 -2.38 -14.03 51.30
CA PRO A 794 -2.86 -13.93 49.93
C PRO A 794 -4.05 -12.95 49.84
N ARG A 795 -4.19 -12.21 48.73
CA ARG A 795 -5.17 -11.10 48.61
C ARG A 795 -6.52 -11.57 48.06
N LEU A 796 -7.59 -10.99 48.59
CA LEU A 796 -8.95 -11.16 48.05
C LEU A 796 -9.21 -10.13 46.95
N GLY A 797 -10.01 -10.50 45.95
CA GLY A 797 -10.54 -9.57 44.95
C GLY A 797 -11.78 -8.87 45.50
N ILE A 798 -11.87 -7.57 45.28
CA ILE A 798 -13.00 -6.73 45.71
C ILE A 798 -13.48 -5.85 44.56
N ALA A 799 -14.79 -5.64 44.49
CA ALA A 799 -15.44 -4.71 43.56
C ALA A 799 -16.50 -3.88 44.31
N PHE A 800 -16.55 -2.58 44.00
CA PHE A 800 -17.51 -1.63 44.56
C PHE A 800 -18.15 -0.81 43.44
N SER A 801 -19.41 -0.40 43.64
CA SER A 801 -20.14 0.49 42.74
C SER A 801 -20.51 1.80 43.43
N SER A 802 -20.66 2.88 42.67
CA SER A 802 -21.17 4.17 43.16
C SER A 802 -21.82 4.98 42.04
N ASP A 803 -23.06 5.42 42.23
CA ASP A 803 -23.75 6.26 41.23
C ASP A 803 -23.28 7.73 41.28
N ASP A 804 -22.79 8.19 42.44
CA ASP A 804 -22.49 9.60 42.71
C ASP A 804 -20.99 9.89 43.00
N GLY A 805 -20.17 8.84 43.09
CA GLY A 805 -18.76 8.91 43.47
C GLY A 805 -18.53 9.19 44.96
N MET A 806 -19.59 9.25 45.76
CA MET A 806 -19.57 9.58 47.20
C MET A 806 -19.90 8.34 48.03
N THR A 807 -20.96 7.63 47.64
CA THR A 807 -21.52 6.51 48.35
C THR A 807 -21.18 5.23 47.60
N TRP A 808 -20.36 4.38 48.21
CA TRP A 808 -19.86 3.16 47.60
C TRP A 808 -20.52 1.92 48.20
N THR A 809 -21.01 1.03 47.34
CA THR A 809 -21.65 -0.25 47.69
C THR A 809 -20.73 -1.40 47.31
N GLU A 810 -20.54 -2.38 48.19
CA GLU A 810 -19.76 -3.59 47.86
C GLU A 810 -20.59 -4.49 46.93
N GLU A 811 -20.07 -4.73 45.72
CA GLU A 811 -20.69 -5.60 44.72
C GLU A 811 -20.19 -7.03 44.88
N LEU A 812 -18.87 -7.18 45.07
CA LEU A 812 -18.24 -8.48 45.15
C LEU A 812 -17.04 -8.46 46.08
N ARG A 813 -16.92 -9.52 46.87
CA ARG A 813 -15.74 -9.86 47.65
C ARG A 813 -15.50 -11.35 47.53
N THR A 814 -14.33 -11.75 47.02
CA THR A 814 -14.02 -13.16 46.87
C THR A 814 -13.86 -13.85 48.23
N THR A 815 -14.23 -15.12 48.30
CA THR A 815 -14.03 -15.94 49.51
C THR A 815 -12.64 -16.57 49.57
N GLU A 816 -11.99 -16.69 48.41
CA GLU A 816 -10.64 -17.24 48.25
C GLU A 816 -9.73 -16.19 47.61
N SER A 817 -8.42 -16.42 47.70
CA SER A 817 -7.47 -15.52 47.05
C SER A 817 -7.47 -15.70 45.54
N VAL A 818 -7.35 -14.57 44.84
CA VAL A 818 -7.24 -14.49 43.39
C VAL A 818 -5.86 -13.98 42.97
N GLY A 819 -4.83 -14.36 43.76
CA GLY A 819 -3.43 -14.03 43.53
C GLY A 819 -2.88 -12.92 44.45
N ASP A 820 -1.70 -12.42 44.11
CA ASP A 820 -0.92 -11.49 44.95
C ASP A 820 -1.43 -10.04 44.91
N PHE A 821 -2.24 -9.68 43.93
CA PHE A 821 -2.69 -8.30 43.69
C PHE A 821 -4.21 -8.12 43.61
N GLY A 822 -5.00 -9.19 43.77
CA GLY A 822 -6.46 -9.13 43.72
C GLY A 822 -6.99 -8.97 42.29
N PHE A 823 -8.02 -8.14 42.12
CA PHE A 823 -8.50 -7.74 40.79
C PHE A 823 -7.65 -6.59 40.26
N LEU A 824 -7.11 -6.76 39.05
CA LEU A 824 -6.15 -5.83 38.45
C LEU A 824 -6.84 -4.77 37.60
N SER A 825 -7.73 -5.20 36.71
CA SER A 825 -8.37 -4.35 35.71
C SER A 825 -9.80 -4.82 35.43
N ILE A 826 -10.65 -3.92 34.95
CA ILE A 826 -12.04 -4.16 34.57
C ILE A 826 -12.39 -3.41 33.28
N ALA A 827 -13.14 -4.07 32.41
CA ALA A 827 -13.81 -3.46 31.26
C ALA A 827 -15.28 -3.88 31.24
N GLU A 828 -16.15 -3.05 30.68
CA GLU A 828 -17.57 -3.35 30.52
C GLU A 828 -18.01 -3.04 29.08
N ASP A 829 -18.77 -3.96 28.50
CA ASP A 829 -19.58 -3.69 27.32
C ASP A 829 -20.89 -3.02 27.78
N PRO A 830 -21.07 -1.72 27.51
CA PRO A 830 -22.24 -0.97 27.97
C PRO A 830 -23.54 -1.45 27.30
N ASN A 831 -23.47 -2.11 26.15
CA ASN A 831 -24.67 -2.55 25.43
C ASN A 831 -25.31 -3.78 26.09
N THR A 832 -24.48 -4.68 26.61
CA THR A 832 -24.95 -5.90 27.26
C THR A 832 -24.87 -5.83 28.78
N ASN A 833 -24.22 -4.81 29.35
CA ASN A 833 -23.81 -4.76 30.76
C ASN A 833 -22.95 -5.98 31.17
N THR A 834 -22.19 -6.54 30.21
CA THR A 834 -21.24 -7.62 30.49
C THR A 834 -19.93 -6.99 30.92
N SER A 835 -19.41 -7.35 32.09
CA SER A 835 -18.10 -6.88 32.57
C SER A 835 -17.09 -8.02 32.65
N VAL A 836 -15.84 -7.74 32.30
CA VAL A 836 -14.70 -8.67 32.43
C VAL A 836 -13.72 -8.07 33.41
N ILE A 837 -13.34 -8.83 34.43
CA ILE A 837 -12.36 -8.45 35.46
C ILE A 837 -11.14 -9.37 35.37
N VAL A 838 -9.95 -8.77 35.29
CA VAL A 838 -8.68 -9.50 35.29
C VAL A 838 -8.26 -9.83 36.72
N GLN A 839 -7.98 -11.10 36.99
CA GLN A 839 -7.47 -11.59 38.27
C GLN A 839 -5.96 -11.77 38.24
N SER A 840 -5.28 -11.45 39.34
CA SER A 840 -3.81 -11.54 39.43
C SER A 840 -3.24 -12.98 39.43
N ASN A 841 -4.09 -14.01 39.57
CA ASN A 841 -3.74 -15.44 39.48
C ASN A 841 -3.96 -16.03 38.09
N ALA A 842 -3.96 -15.19 37.07
CA ALA A 842 -4.06 -15.59 35.68
C ALA A 842 -5.40 -16.01 35.10
N LYS A 843 -6.49 -15.53 35.71
CA LYS A 843 -7.84 -15.84 35.30
C LYS A 843 -8.64 -14.58 35.04
N LEU A 844 -9.74 -14.75 34.31
CA LEU A 844 -10.73 -13.70 34.13
C LEU A 844 -11.97 -14.05 34.95
N LEU A 845 -12.68 -13.00 35.36
CA LEU A 845 -14.00 -13.11 35.96
C LEU A 845 -14.98 -12.33 35.11
N ARG A 846 -15.90 -13.03 34.46
CA ARG A 846 -16.97 -12.43 33.67
C ARG A 846 -18.21 -12.24 34.54
N ARG A 847 -18.83 -11.07 34.45
CA ARG A 847 -20.16 -10.78 34.95
C ARG A 847 -21.10 -10.70 33.76
N ASP A 848 -22.15 -11.51 33.75
CA ASP A 848 -23.18 -11.45 32.71
C ASP A 848 -24.20 -10.32 32.94
N SER A 849 -25.09 -10.11 31.97
CA SER A 849 -26.18 -9.13 31.99
C SER A 849 -27.16 -9.32 33.16
N GLU A 850 -27.25 -10.52 33.73
CA GLU A 850 -28.08 -10.83 34.88
C GLU A 850 -27.33 -10.65 36.22
N GLY A 851 -26.05 -10.28 36.17
CA GLY A 851 -25.19 -10.06 37.32
C GLY A 851 -24.55 -11.33 37.91
N ASN A 852 -24.59 -12.46 37.19
CA ASN A 852 -23.90 -13.69 37.63
C ASN A 852 -22.43 -13.64 37.25
N PHE A 853 -21.59 -14.18 38.12
CA PHE A 853 -20.15 -14.23 37.92
C PHE A 853 -19.67 -15.62 37.51
N THR A 854 -18.84 -15.69 36.46
CA THR A 854 -18.19 -16.91 35.97
C THR A 854 -16.69 -16.71 35.83
N VAL A 855 -15.90 -17.66 36.34
CA VAL A 855 -14.45 -17.67 36.20
C VAL A 855 -14.09 -18.29 34.85
N ILE A 856 -13.20 -17.63 34.11
CA ILE A 856 -12.68 -18.07 32.82
C ILE A 856 -11.18 -18.30 32.96
N ASP A 857 -10.74 -19.47 32.53
CA ASP A 857 -9.35 -19.89 32.57
C ASP A 857 -8.80 -19.89 31.14
N LEU A 858 -7.83 -19.01 30.87
CA LEU A 858 -7.19 -18.88 29.56
C LEU A 858 -6.07 -19.90 29.34
N GLY A 859 -5.82 -20.81 30.30
CA GLY A 859 -4.78 -21.84 30.21
C GLY A 859 -3.37 -21.32 30.47
N LEU A 860 -3.24 -20.15 31.11
CA LEU A 860 -1.95 -19.53 31.45
C LEU A 860 -1.41 -20.06 32.79
N THR A 861 -0.10 -19.95 33.01
CA THR A 861 0.51 -20.39 34.26
C THR A 861 0.17 -19.47 35.45
N ASP A 862 0.08 -20.02 36.67
CA ASP A 862 -0.13 -19.21 37.87
C ASP A 862 1.04 -18.23 38.04
N GLY A 863 0.78 -16.92 37.89
CA GLY A 863 1.79 -15.86 37.89
C GLY A 863 2.20 -15.33 36.52
N ALA A 864 1.58 -15.82 35.43
CA ALA A 864 1.78 -15.39 34.04
C ALA A 864 1.43 -13.92 33.73
N TRP A 865 0.94 -13.13 34.70
CA TRP A 865 0.53 -11.73 34.47
C TRP A 865 1.53 -10.75 35.08
N GLY A 866 2.81 -11.14 35.07
CA GLY A 866 3.86 -10.43 35.77
C GLY A 866 3.93 -8.96 35.35
N SER A 867 3.85 -8.09 36.36
CA SER A 867 4.04 -6.64 36.37
C SER A 867 2.93 -5.70 35.85
N ALA A 868 1.82 -6.24 35.33
CA ALA A 868 0.41 -5.74 35.41
C ALA A 868 -0.34 -6.00 34.09
N ALA A 869 -1.60 -6.40 34.22
CA ALA A 869 -2.44 -6.87 33.13
C ALA A 869 -3.69 -6.01 33.03
N SER A 870 -4.03 -5.59 31.81
CA SER A 870 -5.13 -4.68 31.51
C SER A 870 -6.16 -5.37 30.61
N VAL A 871 -7.42 -4.96 30.77
CA VAL A 871 -8.51 -5.30 29.85
C VAL A 871 -9.23 -4.02 29.42
N VAL A 872 -9.61 -3.96 28.15
CA VAL A 872 -10.39 -2.85 27.60
C VAL A 872 -11.48 -3.37 26.67
N TRP A 873 -12.58 -2.63 26.57
CA TRP A 873 -13.63 -2.86 25.57
C TRP A 873 -13.44 -1.86 24.43
N THR A 874 -13.29 -2.36 23.19
CA THR A 874 -13.03 -1.53 21.99
C THR A 874 -14.30 -1.06 21.29
N GLY A 875 -15.47 -1.32 21.87
CA GLY A 875 -16.76 -1.19 21.17
C GLY A 875 -17.21 -2.47 20.48
N THR A 876 -16.27 -3.36 20.11
CA THR A 876 -16.57 -4.63 19.44
C THR A 876 -15.98 -5.85 20.16
N HIS A 877 -14.84 -5.68 20.85
CA HIS A 877 -14.13 -6.76 21.50
C HIS A 877 -13.63 -6.34 22.88
N PHE A 878 -13.64 -7.29 23.82
CA PHE A 878 -12.75 -7.28 24.95
C PHE A 878 -11.36 -7.67 24.48
N VAL A 879 -10.38 -6.84 24.82
CA VAL A 879 -8.96 -7.09 24.55
C VAL A 879 -8.21 -7.11 25.86
N VAL A 880 -7.44 -8.17 26.08
CA VAL A 880 -6.63 -8.36 27.28
C VAL A 880 -5.16 -8.43 26.91
N GLY A 881 -4.34 -7.64 27.61
CA GLY A 881 -2.89 -7.58 27.44
C GLY A 881 -2.13 -8.01 28.70
N GLY A 882 -0.97 -8.64 28.53
CA GLY A 882 -0.10 -9.03 29.64
C GLY A 882 1.28 -9.52 29.23
N TYR A 883 1.98 -10.15 30.18
CA TYR A 883 3.32 -10.72 29.99
C TYR A 883 3.62 -11.92 30.91
N ASP A 884 3.97 -13.08 30.33
CA ASP A 884 4.35 -14.29 31.07
C ASP A 884 5.87 -14.41 31.31
N PHE A 885 6.30 -14.24 32.56
CA PHE A 885 7.70 -14.40 32.97
C PHE A 885 8.18 -15.87 32.99
N PHE A 886 7.30 -16.85 33.19
CA PHE A 886 7.70 -18.23 33.48
C PHE A 886 7.90 -19.08 32.22
N GLU A 887 7.13 -18.83 31.16
CA GLU A 887 7.39 -19.43 29.84
C GLU A 887 8.70 -18.91 29.20
N SER A 888 9.24 -17.78 29.68
CA SER A 888 10.51 -17.18 29.22
C SER A 888 11.80 -17.78 29.86
N ASN A 889 11.70 -18.80 30.71
CA ASN A 889 12.85 -19.33 31.47
C ASN A 889 13.87 -20.07 30.57
N PRO A 890 15.19 -19.80 30.64
CA PRO A 890 16.21 -20.31 29.70
C PRO A 890 16.41 -21.84 29.68
N ASP A 891 15.81 -22.59 30.61
CA ASP A 891 15.91 -24.05 30.68
C ASP A 891 14.94 -24.76 29.71
N ASN A 892 14.02 -24.03 29.05
CA ASN A 892 13.13 -24.51 28.00
C ASN A 892 13.44 -23.83 26.65
N ASN A 893 14.51 -24.26 25.96
CA ASN A 893 14.85 -23.96 24.56
C ASN A 893 14.92 -22.48 24.09
N GLY A 894 14.66 -21.47 24.93
CA GLY A 894 14.82 -20.06 24.55
C GLY A 894 13.78 -19.51 23.56
N ASP A 895 12.61 -20.14 23.45
CA ASP A 895 11.51 -19.65 22.63
C ASP A 895 10.75 -18.53 23.35
N THR A 896 11.13 -17.29 23.07
CA THR A 896 10.54 -16.08 23.66
C THR A 896 9.23 -15.65 22.96
N SER A 897 8.74 -16.37 21.95
CA SER A 897 7.51 -16.02 21.23
C SER A 897 6.24 -16.06 22.10
N LYS A 898 6.27 -16.82 23.20
CA LYS A 898 5.10 -17.08 24.06
C LYS A 898 4.96 -16.16 25.27
N ALA A 899 5.92 -15.28 25.50
CA ALA A 899 5.89 -14.37 26.65
C ALA A 899 4.91 -13.20 26.46
N LEU A 900 4.62 -12.80 25.22
CA LEU A 900 3.55 -11.87 24.87
C LEU A 900 2.17 -12.51 25.11
N ILE A 901 1.31 -11.81 25.84
CA ILE A 901 -0.08 -12.19 26.07
C ILE A 901 -0.99 -11.16 25.43
N ILE A 902 -1.75 -11.59 24.42
CA ILE A 902 -2.85 -10.84 23.82
C ILE A 902 -4.01 -11.81 23.61
N PHE A 903 -5.16 -11.50 24.17
CA PHE A 903 -6.40 -12.25 23.97
C PHE A 903 -7.54 -11.33 23.58
N ARG A 904 -8.42 -11.83 22.70
CA ARG A 904 -9.58 -11.10 22.19
C ARG A 904 -10.85 -11.92 22.38
N SER A 905 -11.97 -11.26 22.66
CA SER A 905 -13.29 -11.88 22.79
C SER A 905 -14.41 -10.89 22.50
N THR A 906 -15.42 -11.29 21.74
CA THR A 906 -16.61 -10.45 21.48
C THR A 906 -17.64 -10.52 22.60
N ASP A 907 -17.67 -11.61 23.37
CA ASP A 907 -18.72 -11.90 24.37
C ASP A 907 -18.17 -12.04 25.80
N GLY A 908 -16.85 -11.91 25.95
CA GLY A 908 -16.12 -12.12 27.18
C GLY A 908 -16.05 -13.58 27.64
N THR A 909 -16.61 -14.53 26.88
CA THR A 909 -16.68 -15.98 27.20
C THR A 909 -15.71 -16.79 26.35
N ASN A 910 -15.69 -16.55 25.04
CA ASN A 910 -14.85 -17.25 24.09
C ASN A 910 -13.65 -16.37 23.75
N TRP A 911 -12.45 -16.82 24.12
CA TRP A 911 -11.23 -16.04 23.98
C TRP A 911 -10.29 -16.67 22.97
N THR A 912 -9.79 -15.85 22.06
CA THR A 912 -8.79 -16.22 21.05
C THR A 912 -7.47 -15.58 21.41
N ARG A 913 -6.38 -16.35 21.41
CA ARG A 913 -5.02 -15.85 21.59
C ARG A 913 -4.53 -15.28 20.25
N VAL A 914 -3.85 -14.13 20.29
CA VAL A 914 -3.11 -13.59 19.14
C VAL A 914 -1.64 -13.96 19.30
N ASP A 915 -1.05 -14.61 18.30
CA ASP A 915 0.35 -15.04 18.35
C ASP A 915 1.30 -13.89 17.97
N ALA A 916 2.49 -13.86 18.58
CA ALA A 916 3.45 -12.77 18.37
C ALA A 916 3.92 -12.64 16.90
N ALA A 917 3.96 -13.76 16.16
CA ALA A 917 4.31 -13.75 14.74
C ALA A 917 3.26 -13.03 13.86
N GLU A 918 2.00 -13.03 14.30
CA GLU A 918 0.86 -12.43 13.61
C GLU A 918 0.61 -11.00 14.10
N SER A 919 0.95 -10.70 15.36
CA SER A 919 0.62 -9.42 15.99
C SER A 919 1.49 -8.23 15.58
N GLY A 920 2.60 -8.46 14.86
CA GLY A 920 3.59 -7.44 14.53
C GLY A 920 4.50 -7.02 15.70
N LEU A 921 4.35 -7.61 16.90
CA LEU A 921 5.17 -7.32 18.07
C LEU A 921 6.21 -8.43 18.30
N LEU A 922 7.38 -8.06 18.82
CA LEU A 922 8.36 -9.06 19.23
C LEU A 922 7.83 -9.84 20.45
N GLY A 923 8.02 -11.15 20.48
CA GLY A 923 7.47 -12.01 21.54
C GLY A 923 7.90 -11.71 22.98
N TRP A 924 8.94 -10.90 23.18
CA TRP A 924 9.41 -10.43 24.49
C TRP A 924 8.85 -9.06 24.90
N TYR A 925 7.99 -8.44 24.09
CA TYR A 925 7.21 -7.26 24.45
C TYR A 925 6.01 -7.69 25.28
N GLY A 926 5.76 -7.00 26.40
CA GLY A 926 4.55 -7.18 27.20
C GLY A 926 3.66 -5.95 27.06
N LEU A 927 2.35 -6.13 26.94
CA LEU A 927 1.37 -5.03 26.97
C LEU A 927 0.81 -4.93 28.40
N ARG A 928 1.37 -4.00 29.16
CA ARG A 928 1.07 -3.83 30.60
C ARG A 928 -0.19 -3.02 30.83
N ASP A 929 -0.35 -1.99 30.00
CA ASP A 929 -1.48 -1.09 30.03
C ASP A 929 -2.12 -1.04 28.65
N LEU A 930 -3.45 -1.00 28.65
CA LEU A 930 -4.28 -0.93 27.46
C LEU A 930 -5.34 0.12 27.72
N ASP A 931 -5.59 0.96 26.73
CA ASP A 931 -6.65 1.96 26.79
C ASP A 931 -7.31 2.13 25.42
N PHE A 932 -8.58 2.49 25.42
CA PHE A 932 -9.37 2.73 24.21
C PHE A 932 -9.97 4.14 24.30
N LEU A 933 -9.28 5.08 23.68
CA LEU A 933 -9.61 6.50 23.78
C LEU A 933 -9.90 7.05 22.39
N ASN A 934 -11.08 7.68 22.25
CA ASN A 934 -11.51 8.31 21.01
C ASN A 934 -11.38 7.38 19.80
N GLY A 935 -11.94 6.16 19.92
CA GLY A 935 -11.94 5.15 18.87
C GLY A 935 -10.62 4.42 18.62
N LYS A 936 -9.57 4.72 19.39
CA LYS A 936 -8.21 4.18 19.16
C LYS A 936 -7.75 3.30 20.30
N LEU A 937 -7.38 2.07 19.97
CA LEU A 937 -6.77 1.13 20.91
C LEU A 937 -5.27 1.41 21.00
N MET A 938 -4.81 1.67 22.22
CA MET A 938 -3.42 1.90 22.55
C MET A 938 -2.94 0.91 23.59
N GLY A 939 -1.64 0.65 23.58
CA GLY A 939 -1.01 -0.20 24.56
C GLY A 939 0.41 0.24 24.87
N SER A 940 0.88 -0.15 26.05
CA SER A 940 2.30 -0.04 26.39
C SER A 940 2.67 -1.05 27.46
N GLY A 941 3.92 -1.47 27.45
CA GLY A 941 4.56 -2.14 28.56
C GLY A 941 6.07 -2.13 28.38
N PHE A 942 6.75 -3.10 28.98
CA PHE A 942 8.21 -3.08 29.02
C PHE A 942 8.78 -3.29 27.63
N PHE A 943 9.59 -2.33 27.17
CA PHE A 943 10.31 -2.34 25.89
C PHE A 943 9.43 -2.31 24.63
N SER A 944 8.10 -2.30 24.77
CA SER A 944 7.17 -2.17 23.64
C SER A 944 7.06 -0.75 23.11
N GLY A 945 7.48 0.26 23.90
CA GLY A 945 7.13 1.66 23.65
C GLY A 945 5.63 1.90 23.80
N ILE A 946 5.11 2.92 23.12
CA ILE A 946 3.68 3.13 22.94
C ILE A 946 3.28 2.51 21.60
N VAL A 947 2.33 1.60 21.62
CA VAL A 947 1.83 0.89 20.43
C VAL A 947 0.36 1.21 20.21
N TYR A 948 -0.09 1.13 18.96
CA TYR A 948 -1.50 1.27 18.60
C TYR A 948 -1.96 0.09 17.76
N SER A 949 -3.27 -0.18 17.80
CA SER A 949 -3.93 -1.19 16.97
C SER A 949 -5.18 -0.60 16.31
N ALA A 950 -5.37 -0.88 15.02
CA ALA A 950 -6.51 -0.41 14.24
C ALA A 950 -7.62 -1.49 14.10
N ASP A 951 -7.33 -2.73 14.48
CA ASP A 951 -8.14 -3.93 14.24
C ASP A 951 -8.57 -4.60 15.56
N SER A 952 -8.75 -3.80 16.61
CA SER A 952 -9.13 -4.29 17.94
C SER A 952 -8.17 -5.34 18.51
N GLY A 953 -6.87 -5.13 18.33
CA GLY A 953 -5.79 -5.86 19.00
C GLY A 953 -5.22 -7.04 18.22
N GLU A 954 -5.53 -7.18 16.93
CA GLU A 954 -5.00 -8.23 16.06
C GLU A 954 -3.56 -7.91 15.64
N THR A 955 -3.34 -6.71 15.10
CA THR A 955 -2.03 -6.19 14.73
C THR A 955 -1.71 -4.92 15.48
N TRP A 956 -0.41 -4.69 15.72
CA TRP A 956 0.08 -3.56 16.49
C TRP A 956 1.27 -2.91 15.81
N THR A 957 1.28 -1.57 15.82
CA THR A 957 2.35 -0.76 15.24
C THR A 957 2.98 0.14 16.31
N ASN A 958 4.31 0.26 16.29
CA ASN A 958 5.07 1.12 17.19
C ASN A 958 5.69 2.30 16.40
N ASN A 959 5.11 3.49 16.58
CA ASN A 959 5.64 4.75 16.03
C ASN A 959 6.12 5.71 17.14
N SER A 960 6.39 5.18 18.33
CA SER A 960 6.87 5.98 19.46
C SER A 960 8.38 6.27 19.38
N PRO A 961 8.89 7.35 20.01
CA PRO A 961 10.31 7.65 20.03
C PRO A 961 11.13 6.50 20.62
N THR A 962 12.28 6.19 19.99
CA THR A 962 13.17 5.05 20.29
C THR A 962 13.74 5.00 21.72
N SER A 963 13.46 6.00 22.56
CA SER A 963 13.90 6.11 23.95
C SER A 963 12.82 5.76 24.99
N THR A 964 11.59 5.40 24.59
CA THR A 964 10.49 5.12 25.53
C THR A 964 10.56 3.70 26.07
N ARG A 965 10.67 3.53 27.38
CA ARG A 965 10.77 2.20 28.01
C ARG A 965 9.45 1.67 28.55
N LEU A 966 8.59 2.58 29.03
CA LEU A 966 7.25 2.30 29.55
C LEU A 966 6.46 3.61 29.51
N ALA A 967 5.21 3.61 29.03
CA ALA A 967 4.30 4.76 29.09
C ALA A 967 2.84 4.27 29.18
N SER A 968 2.24 4.31 30.38
CA SER A 968 1.05 3.51 30.68
C SER A 968 -0.20 4.34 30.99
N MET A 969 -0.06 5.57 31.51
CA MET A 969 -1.19 6.39 31.98
C MET A 969 -1.77 7.22 30.84
N PHE A 970 -2.54 6.58 29.97
CA PHE A 970 -3.16 7.23 28.82
C PHE A 970 -4.33 8.12 29.24
N ALA A 971 -4.49 9.25 28.55
CA ALA A 971 -5.67 10.10 28.66
C ALA A 971 -5.89 10.84 27.35
N TYR A 972 -7.13 11.21 27.06
CA TYR A 972 -7.48 11.97 25.87
C TYR A 972 -8.45 13.09 26.21
N GLY A 973 -8.21 14.27 25.64
CA GLY A 973 -9.14 15.38 25.73
C GLY A 973 -8.70 16.56 24.88
N ASN A 974 -9.69 17.31 24.38
CA ASN A 974 -9.47 18.48 23.53
C ASN A 974 -8.50 18.21 22.36
N GLY A 975 -8.65 17.04 21.71
CA GLY A 975 -7.83 16.66 20.56
C GLY A 975 -6.43 16.13 20.88
N ILE A 976 -6.03 16.09 22.16
CA ILE A 976 -4.69 15.66 22.58
C ILE A 976 -4.77 14.36 23.35
N TYR A 977 -3.98 13.38 22.91
CA TYR A 977 -3.62 12.19 23.65
C TYR A 977 -2.42 12.49 24.53
N SER A 978 -2.44 11.98 25.75
CA SER A 978 -1.37 12.12 26.71
C SER A 978 -1.01 10.76 27.28
N ALA A 979 0.28 10.54 27.55
CA ALA A 979 0.78 9.37 28.25
C ALA A 979 1.89 9.79 29.23
N HIS A 980 2.03 9.04 30.32
CA HIS A 980 3.12 9.22 31.28
C HIS A 980 3.88 7.92 31.50
N GLY A 981 5.20 8.02 31.62
CA GLY A 981 6.04 6.92 32.05
C GLY A 981 7.52 7.27 32.16
N THR A 982 8.40 6.42 31.66
CA THR A 982 9.86 6.59 31.81
C THR A 982 10.64 6.23 30.55
N THR A 983 11.76 6.91 30.34
CA THR A 983 12.68 6.64 29.22
C THR A 983 13.76 5.62 29.57
N ASP A 984 14.24 5.58 30.81
CA ASP A 984 15.36 4.72 31.24
C ASP A 984 15.14 4.01 32.60
N ASN A 985 13.88 3.79 33.00
CA ASN A 985 13.40 3.39 34.34
C ASN A 985 13.55 4.44 35.45
N THR A 986 14.26 5.55 35.22
CA THR A 986 14.56 6.50 36.29
C THR A 986 14.12 7.92 35.99
N THR A 987 14.09 8.29 34.71
CA THR A 987 13.67 9.61 34.26
C THR A 987 12.19 9.56 33.89
N ASN A 988 11.36 10.32 34.60
CA ASN A 988 9.95 10.45 34.27
C ASN A 988 9.80 11.29 33.00
N GLN A 989 8.79 10.97 32.20
CA GLN A 989 8.56 11.61 30.92
C GLN A 989 7.07 11.63 30.61
N ASP A 990 6.56 12.81 30.28
CA ASP A 990 5.26 12.97 29.65
C ASP A 990 5.40 12.89 28.12
N PHE A 991 4.39 12.33 27.48
CA PHE A 991 4.28 12.25 26.02
C PHE A 991 2.93 12.80 25.58
N LEU A 992 2.92 13.50 24.45
CA LEU A 992 1.72 14.06 23.83
C LEU A 992 1.62 13.61 22.37
N SER A 993 0.40 13.46 21.88
CA SER A 993 0.10 13.08 20.50
C SER A 993 -1.23 13.67 20.07
N THR A 994 -1.37 14.02 18.79
CA THR A 994 -2.65 14.45 18.19
C THR A 994 -3.41 13.29 17.54
N ASP A 995 -2.73 12.19 17.24
CA ASP A 995 -3.27 11.10 16.43
C ASP A 995 -3.15 9.71 17.10
N ALA A 996 -2.63 9.65 18.32
CA ALA A 996 -2.30 8.44 19.09
C ALA A 996 -1.24 7.53 18.45
N ARG A 997 -0.64 7.95 17.32
CA ARG A 997 0.37 7.19 16.58
C ARG A 997 1.73 7.84 16.76
N ASN A 998 1.80 9.15 16.54
CA ASN A 998 3.02 9.95 16.60
C ASN A 998 3.09 10.66 17.95
N TRP A 999 4.02 10.20 18.79
CA TRP A 999 4.16 10.69 20.16
C TRP A 999 5.41 11.56 20.32
N GLN A 1000 5.26 12.73 20.93
CA GLN A 1000 6.34 13.67 21.20
C GLN A 1000 6.60 13.78 22.71
N PRO A 1001 7.87 13.84 23.17
CA PRO A 1001 8.18 14.05 24.58
C PRO A 1001 7.85 15.49 25.00
N ALA A 1002 7.10 15.64 26.10
CA ALA A 1002 6.67 16.93 26.65
C ALA A 1002 7.46 17.38 27.91
N GLY A 1003 8.60 16.74 28.18
CA GLY A 1003 9.46 17.00 29.36
C GLY A 1003 9.19 16.13 30.60
N ASP A 1004 10.04 16.29 31.62
CA ASP A 1004 9.92 15.60 32.92
C ASP A 1004 8.98 16.40 33.85
N PRO A 1005 7.83 15.83 34.27
CA PRO A 1005 6.88 16.50 35.16
C PRO A 1005 7.39 16.62 36.62
N GLY A 1006 8.57 16.07 36.93
CA GLY A 1006 9.20 16.12 38.25
C GLY A 1006 8.60 15.17 39.28
N SER A 1007 7.60 14.38 38.90
CA SER A 1007 6.92 13.37 39.72
C SER A 1007 6.53 12.16 38.89
N SER A 1008 6.39 11.01 39.57
CA SER A 1008 5.81 9.80 38.96
C SER A 1008 4.36 9.70 39.38
N PHE A 1009 3.49 9.43 38.41
CA PHE A 1009 2.06 9.25 38.64
C PHE A 1009 1.69 7.77 38.69
N ASN A 1010 0.48 7.49 39.17
CA ASN A 1010 -0.11 6.16 39.18
C ASN A 1010 -1.26 6.07 38.16
N ASP A 1011 -1.96 7.19 37.89
CA ASP A 1011 -3.04 7.26 36.91
C ASP A 1011 -3.23 8.71 36.42
N ARG A 1012 -3.88 8.88 35.25
CA ARG A 1012 -4.17 10.16 34.59
C ARG A 1012 -5.53 10.13 33.90
N ILE A 1013 -6.25 11.25 33.94
CA ILE A 1013 -7.51 11.43 33.20
C ILE A 1013 -7.62 12.86 32.67
N PHE A 1014 -8.48 13.07 31.68
CA PHE A 1014 -8.89 14.40 31.25
C PHE A 1014 -10.22 14.78 31.89
N PHE A 1015 -10.28 15.96 32.52
CA PHE A 1015 -11.50 16.51 33.12
C PHE A 1015 -11.41 18.03 33.20
N ALA A 1016 -12.53 18.72 32.96
CA ALA A 1016 -12.64 20.18 33.01
C ALA A 1016 -11.52 20.92 32.24
N ASN A 1017 -11.29 20.53 30.98
CA ASN A 1017 -10.24 21.12 30.11
C ASN A 1017 -8.80 20.97 30.62
N THR A 1018 -8.55 20.04 31.54
CA THR A 1018 -7.23 19.80 32.12
C THR A 1018 -6.91 18.31 32.15
N PHE A 1019 -5.62 17.97 32.10
CA PHE A 1019 -5.16 16.66 32.51
C PHE A 1019 -4.93 16.65 34.02
N ILE A 1020 -5.54 15.69 34.70
CA ILE A 1020 -5.39 15.45 36.13
C ILE A 1020 -4.62 14.14 36.31
N SER A 1021 -3.52 14.20 37.04
CA SER A 1021 -2.70 13.04 37.38
C SER A 1021 -2.64 12.85 38.89
N VAL A 1022 -2.68 11.60 39.34
CA VAL A 1022 -2.61 11.25 40.77
C VAL A 1022 -1.42 10.35 41.07
N GLY A 1023 -0.91 10.40 42.30
CA GLY A 1023 0.28 9.65 42.66
C GLY A 1023 0.42 9.36 44.15
N ASN A 1024 1.67 9.13 44.56
CA ASN A 1024 2.00 8.73 45.93
C ASN A 1024 1.85 9.89 46.93
N ASN A 1025 1.61 9.56 48.20
CA ASN A 1025 1.46 10.53 49.30
C ASN A 1025 0.36 11.59 49.10
N GLY A 1026 -0.77 11.22 48.50
CA GLY A 1026 -1.89 12.14 48.26
C GLY A 1026 -1.65 13.14 47.13
N LEU A 1027 -0.63 12.91 46.28
CA LEU A 1027 -0.27 13.80 45.18
C LEU A 1027 -1.39 13.87 44.14
N ILE A 1028 -1.83 15.09 43.84
CA ILE A 1028 -2.69 15.40 42.70
C ILE A 1028 -2.01 16.56 41.95
N GLN A 1029 -1.77 16.38 40.65
CA GLN A 1029 -1.28 17.42 39.77
C GLN A 1029 -2.28 17.65 38.64
N GLN A 1030 -2.43 18.89 38.24
CA GLN A 1030 -3.37 19.30 37.21
C GLN A 1030 -2.68 20.27 36.27
N SER A 1031 -2.85 20.08 34.96
CA SER A 1031 -2.37 21.05 33.96
C SER A 1031 -3.09 22.38 34.07
N GLN A 1032 -2.61 23.40 33.36
CA GLN A 1032 -3.48 24.53 33.04
C GLN A 1032 -4.58 24.09 32.07
N GLU A 1033 -5.65 24.89 32.02
CA GLU A 1033 -6.71 24.71 31.03
C GLU A 1033 -6.12 24.87 29.63
N PHE A 1034 -6.51 23.97 28.74
CA PHE A 1034 -6.19 24.07 27.32
C PHE A 1034 -7.42 23.69 26.52
N PHE A 1035 -7.53 24.26 25.33
CA PHE A 1035 -8.63 24.01 24.41
C PHE A 1035 -8.08 23.35 23.15
N ALA A 1036 -8.96 22.65 22.42
CA ALA A 1036 -8.60 22.14 21.11
C ALA A 1036 -8.22 23.32 20.21
N PRO A 1037 -7.27 23.14 19.27
CA PRO A 1037 -6.93 24.15 18.28
C PRO A 1037 -8.21 24.67 17.63
N VAL A 1038 -8.28 25.99 17.41
CA VAL A 1038 -9.41 26.61 16.73
C VAL A 1038 -9.21 26.37 15.23
N VAL A 1039 -9.34 25.11 14.79
CA VAL A 1039 -9.77 24.84 13.41
C VAL A 1039 -11.03 25.67 13.27
N SER A 1040 -11.00 26.70 12.41
CA SER A 1040 -11.99 27.78 12.31
C SER A 1040 -13.28 27.38 13.02
N ALA A 1041 -13.57 28.00 14.17
CA ALA A 1041 -14.43 27.53 15.30
C ALA A 1041 -15.82 26.94 14.94
N PHE A 1042 -16.11 26.87 13.66
CA PHE A 1042 -17.25 26.32 12.99
C PHE A 1042 -17.21 24.81 12.72
N GLU A 1043 -16.07 24.19 12.39
CA GLU A 1043 -16.04 22.72 12.10
C GLU A 1043 -15.84 21.85 13.35
N ALA A 1044 -15.29 22.40 14.43
CA ALA A 1044 -14.94 21.66 15.64
C ALA A 1044 -16.08 21.54 16.69
N TRP A 1045 -17.32 21.92 16.34
CA TRP A 1045 -18.47 21.82 17.24
C TRP A 1045 -19.62 21.00 16.64
N ILE A 1046 -19.31 19.79 16.20
CA ILE A 1046 -20.28 18.69 16.17
C ILE A 1046 -19.98 17.82 17.39
N VAL A 1047 -20.55 18.18 18.55
CA VAL A 1047 -20.56 17.32 19.73
C VAL A 1047 -21.99 17.19 20.23
N GLY A 1048 -22.55 16.00 20.00
CA GLY A 1048 -23.60 15.39 20.83
C GLY A 1048 -25.04 15.81 20.55
N PHE A 1049 -25.82 14.88 19.99
CA PHE A 1049 -27.28 14.92 20.13
C PHE A 1049 -27.65 14.75 21.61
N THR A 1050 -28.26 15.75 22.21
CA THR A 1050 -28.96 15.61 23.50
C THR A 1050 -30.37 15.10 23.26
N THR A 1051 -30.51 13.81 22.95
CA THR A 1051 -31.83 13.16 23.05
C THR A 1051 -31.95 12.48 24.39
N ASN A 1052 -33.11 12.61 25.03
CA ASN A 1052 -33.45 11.82 26.21
C ASN A 1052 -33.32 10.32 25.84
N GLN A 1053 -32.46 9.57 26.53
CA GLN A 1053 -32.27 8.12 26.31
C GLN A 1053 -33.59 7.33 26.38
N SER A 1054 -34.62 7.87 27.04
CA SER A 1054 -35.96 7.25 27.09
C SER A 1054 -36.65 7.17 25.72
N ASP A 1055 -36.25 8.00 24.76
CA ASP A 1055 -36.98 8.20 23.50
C ASP A 1055 -36.31 7.50 22.30
N GLN A 1056 -35.10 6.95 22.46
CA GLN A 1056 -34.33 6.29 21.39
C GLN A 1056 -34.62 4.79 21.23
N GLY A 1057 -35.25 4.13 22.21
CA GLY A 1057 -35.35 2.66 22.21
C GLY A 1057 -33.98 1.96 22.24
N ALA A 1058 -33.96 0.63 22.22
CA ALA A 1058 -32.74 -0.17 22.44
C ALA A 1058 -31.76 -0.25 21.24
N LEU A 1059 -31.99 0.51 20.15
CA LEU A 1059 -31.28 0.41 18.86
C LEU A 1059 -31.09 1.81 18.21
N GLY A 1060 -30.66 2.82 18.97
CA GLY A 1060 -30.73 4.24 18.55
C GLY A 1060 -29.76 4.72 17.46
N ASN A 1061 -28.72 3.94 17.17
CA ASN A 1061 -27.74 4.11 16.08
C ASN A 1061 -27.01 2.74 15.94
N PRO A 1062 -27.46 1.82 15.07
CA PRO A 1062 -26.95 0.46 15.00
C PRO A 1062 -25.71 0.28 14.12
N ASP A 1063 -25.33 1.27 13.32
CA ASP A 1063 -24.17 1.29 12.42
C ASP A 1063 -22.98 2.11 12.97
N PHE A 1064 -23.15 2.76 14.12
CA PHE A 1064 -22.17 3.52 14.89
C PHE A 1064 -21.56 4.71 14.14
N ASP A 1065 -22.35 5.31 13.25
CA ASP A 1065 -22.00 6.57 12.62
C ASP A 1065 -22.25 7.77 13.57
N TRP A 1066 -22.20 9.00 13.06
CA TRP A 1066 -22.41 10.18 13.91
C TRP A 1066 -23.91 10.54 14.11
N ALA A 1067 -24.86 9.92 13.40
CA ALA A 1067 -26.25 10.33 13.32
C ALA A 1067 -27.22 9.27 13.91
N PRO A 1068 -28.11 9.61 14.87
CA PRO A 1068 -29.10 8.65 15.37
C PRO A 1068 -30.24 8.40 14.37
N ASN A 1069 -30.91 7.24 14.45
CA ASN A 1069 -31.89 6.77 13.45
C ASN A 1069 -32.96 7.80 13.03
N PHE A 1070 -33.42 8.64 13.95
CA PHE A 1070 -34.42 9.65 13.63
C PHE A 1070 -33.86 10.78 12.75
N ILE A 1071 -32.59 11.14 12.97
CA ILE A 1071 -31.87 12.12 12.16
C ILE A 1071 -31.54 11.52 10.81
N GLU A 1072 -31.14 10.26 10.78
CA GLU A 1072 -30.92 9.53 9.54
C GLU A 1072 -32.19 9.49 8.69
N TYR A 1073 -33.33 9.11 9.30
CA TYR A 1073 -34.63 9.23 8.65
C TYR A 1073 -34.92 10.67 8.21
N ALA A 1074 -34.67 11.69 9.04
CA ALA A 1074 -34.93 13.08 8.69
C ALA A 1074 -34.09 13.55 7.48
N LEU A 1075 -32.88 13.03 7.32
CA LEU A 1075 -31.96 13.32 6.22
C LEU A 1075 -32.09 12.33 5.05
N GLY A 1076 -32.99 11.35 5.15
CA GLY A 1076 -33.25 10.36 4.11
C GLY A 1076 -32.18 9.29 3.95
N SER A 1077 -31.33 9.06 4.96
CA SER A 1077 -30.38 7.95 5.02
C SER A 1077 -31.02 6.67 5.58
N ASP A 1078 -30.37 5.52 5.33
CA ASP A 1078 -30.78 4.22 5.86
C ASP A 1078 -30.08 3.95 7.20
N PRO A 1079 -30.82 3.94 8.33
CA PRO A 1079 -30.28 3.77 9.67
C PRO A 1079 -29.80 2.34 9.98
N THR A 1080 -29.57 1.52 8.96
CA THR A 1080 -29.08 0.14 9.10
C THR A 1080 -27.87 -0.15 8.20
N ASP A 1081 -27.43 0.83 7.41
CA ASP A 1081 -26.38 0.71 6.41
C ASP A 1081 -25.22 1.64 6.76
N SER A 1082 -24.09 1.07 7.20
CA SER A 1082 -22.89 1.80 7.62
C SER A 1082 -22.23 2.63 6.52
N ASP A 1083 -22.58 2.38 5.25
CA ASP A 1083 -22.10 3.17 4.11
C ASP A 1083 -23.04 4.34 3.78
N SER A 1084 -24.21 4.41 4.41
CA SER A 1084 -25.23 5.44 4.22
C SER A 1084 -25.07 6.64 5.19
N VAL A 1085 -23.83 7.06 5.46
CA VAL A 1085 -23.54 8.12 6.44
C VAL A 1085 -24.02 9.50 5.92
N PRO A 1086 -24.99 10.17 6.57
CA PRO A 1086 -25.38 11.52 6.20
C PRO A 1086 -24.20 12.48 6.42
N THR A 1087 -24.14 13.58 5.66
CA THR A 1087 -23.14 14.62 5.95
C THR A 1087 -23.65 15.51 7.09
N PRO A 1088 -22.82 15.83 8.10
CA PRO A 1088 -23.22 16.78 9.13
C PRO A 1088 -23.65 18.12 8.52
N PRO A 1089 -24.65 18.82 9.10
CA PRO A 1089 -24.96 20.18 8.71
C PRO A 1089 -23.71 21.07 8.83
N SER A 1090 -23.46 21.87 7.80
CA SER A 1090 -22.48 22.94 7.87
C SER A 1090 -23.16 24.25 8.19
N LEU A 1091 -22.38 25.24 8.60
CA LEU A 1091 -22.87 26.60 8.75
C LEU A 1091 -21.80 27.60 8.35
N GLU A 1092 -22.24 28.71 7.79
CA GLU A 1092 -21.40 29.79 7.27
C GLU A 1092 -21.80 31.11 7.92
N PHE A 1093 -20.81 31.88 8.37
CA PHE A 1093 -21.01 33.24 8.86
C PHE A 1093 -20.77 34.24 7.72
N GLN A 1094 -21.80 34.98 7.32
CA GLN A 1094 -21.71 35.96 6.25
C GLN A 1094 -21.11 37.29 6.74
N GLU A 1095 -20.53 38.07 5.81
CA GLU A 1095 -19.98 39.40 6.10
C GLU A 1095 -21.00 40.38 6.73
N ASP A 1096 -22.31 40.16 6.53
CA ASP A 1096 -23.39 40.96 7.10
C ASP A 1096 -23.83 40.50 8.50
N GLY A 1097 -23.13 39.53 9.08
CA GLY A 1097 -23.38 38.97 10.41
C GLY A 1097 -24.45 37.89 10.45
N LYS A 1098 -25.04 37.51 9.31
CA LYS A 1098 -26.01 36.41 9.27
C LYS A 1098 -25.34 35.06 9.25
N ILE A 1099 -26.11 34.06 9.64
CA ILE A 1099 -25.68 32.68 9.75
C ILE A 1099 -26.49 31.87 8.75
N VAL A 1100 -25.80 31.16 7.85
CA VAL A 1100 -26.41 30.18 6.94
C VAL A 1100 -26.14 28.80 7.49
N VAL A 1101 -27.15 27.96 7.64
CA VAL A 1101 -26.99 26.54 7.96
C VAL A 1101 -27.37 25.73 6.72
N SER A 1102 -26.42 24.95 6.21
CA SER A 1102 -26.60 24.09 5.04
C SER A 1102 -26.68 22.63 5.49
N ILE A 1103 -27.80 21.98 5.20
CA ILE A 1103 -28.13 20.62 5.63
C ILE A 1103 -28.17 19.75 4.37
N SER A 1104 -27.13 18.96 4.17
CA SER A 1104 -27.11 17.92 3.14
C SER A 1104 -28.03 16.78 3.55
N ARG A 1105 -28.80 16.27 2.59
CA ARG A 1105 -29.70 15.12 2.78
C ARG A 1105 -29.63 14.20 1.56
N LEU A 1106 -29.90 12.92 1.75
CA LEU A 1106 -29.97 11.94 0.67
C LEU A 1106 -31.35 11.96 -0.01
N ALA A 1107 -32.40 12.28 0.77
CA ALA A 1107 -33.74 12.50 0.25
C ALA A 1107 -34.53 13.47 1.14
N LYS A 1108 -35.48 14.19 0.55
CA LYS A 1108 -36.42 15.02 1.32
C LYS A 1108 -37.48 14.16 1.99
N THR A 1109 -37.67 14.35 3.30
CA THR A 1109 -38.62 13.58 4.11
C THR A 1109 -39.78 14.45 4.62
N ASP A 1110 -40.66 13.88 5.44
CA ASP A 1110 -41.79 14.56 6.08
C ASP A 1110 -41.42 15.25 7.41
N VAL A 1111 -40.14 15.22 7.80
CA VAL A 1111 -39.64 15.85 9.02
C VAL A 1111 -39.34 17.33 8.79
N GLU A 1112 -39.83 18.19 9.69
CA GLU A 1112 -39.55 19.63 9.66
C GLU A 1112 -38.23 19.92 10.39
N LEU A 1113 -37.29 20.58 9.69
CA LEU A 1113 -36.02 21.04 10.25
C LEU A 1113 -36.06 22.55 10.48
N SER A 1114 -35.75 22.99 11.70
CA SER A 1114 -35.74 24.39 12.12
C SER A 1114 -34.52 24.70 12.97
N LEU A 1115 -34.17 25.98 13.16
CA LEU A 1115 -33.06 26.38 14.03
C LEU A 1115 -33.56 26.87 15.39
N GLU A 1116 -32.81 26.53 16.43
CA GLU A 1116 -32.93 27.12 17.77
C GLU A 1116 -31.57 27.66 18.20
N SER A 1117 -31.58 28.68 19.05
CA SER A 1117 -30.37 29.25 19.64
C SER A 1117 -30.39 29.22 21.16
N SER A 1118 -29.21 29.18 21.77
CA SER A 1118 -29.02 29.28 23.22
C SER A 1118 -27.78 30.10 23.53
N VAL A 1119 -27.74 30.70 24.72
CA VAL A 1119 -26.54 31.36 25.27
C VAL A 1119 -25.93 30.58 26.44
N ASN A 1120 -26.58 29.50 26.87
CA ASN A 1120 -26.21 28.75 28.07
C ASN A 1120 -26.45 27.23 27.99
N LEU A 1121 -26.86 26.71 26.83
CA LEU A 1121 -27.20 25.31 26.55
C LEU A 1121 -28.40 24.73 27.34
N GLU A 1122 -28.88 25.43 28.37
CA GLU A 1122 -30.03 25.01 29.18
C GLU A 1122 -31.37 25.45 28.57
N VAL A 1123 -31.42 26.66 28.00
CA VAL A 1123 -32.64 27.25 27.43
C VAL A 1123 -32.44 27.48 25.94
N TRP A 1124 -33.33 26.91 25.13
CA TRP A 1124 -33.29 27.00 23.67
C TRP A 1124 -34.50 27.77 23.15
N ASP A 1125 -34.24 28.86 22.44
CA ASP A 1125 -35.25 29.71 21.84
C ASP A 1125 -35.29 29.50 20.32
N PRO A 1126 -36.47 29.49 19.67
CA PRO A 1126 -36.58 29.42 18.21
C PRO A 1126 -35.80 30.55 17.54
N LEU A 1127 -34.95 30.19 16.57
CA LEU A 1127 -34.15 31.13 15.82
C LEU A 1127 -34.82 31.42 14.46
N PRO A 1128 -35.27 32.66 14.19
CA PRO A 1128 -36.03 32.93 12.98
C PRO A 1128 -35.14 32.90 11.73
N THR A 1129 -35.47 32.02 10.78
CA THR A 1129 -34.75 31.81 9.53
C THR A 1129 -35.60 32.06 8.28
N GLU A 1130 -34.93 32.35 7.17
CA GLU A 1130 -35.47 32.28 5.82
C GLU A 1130 -34.84 31.08 5.10
N THR A 1131 -35.65 30.26 4.44
CA THR A 1131 -35.16 29.17 3.60
C THR A 1131 -34.59 29.74 2.31
N THR A 1132 -33.28 29.60 2.12
CA THR A 1132 -32.57 30.10 0.93
C THR A 1132 -32.45 29.05 -0.16
N ASP A 1133 -32.41 27.77 0.20
CA ASP A 1133 -32.49 26.64 -0.72
C ASP A 1133 -33.22 25.45 -0.08
N ASP A 1134 -33.96 24.66 -0.88
CA ASP A 1134 -34.76 23.52 -0.42
C ASP A 1134 -34.97 22.51 -1.57
N THR A 1135 -33.91 21.78 -1.92
CA THR A 1135 -33.87 20.75 -2.98
C THR A 1135 -33.93 19.33 -2.40
N GLU A 1136 -34.11 18.30 -3.23
CA GLU A 1136 -34.11 16.90 -2.75
C GLU A 1136 -32.89 16.53 -1.90
N THR A 1137 -31.73 17.15 -2.15
CA THR A 1137 -30.46 16.79 -1.49
C THR A 1137 -29.88 17.88 -0.60
N LEU A 1138 -30.51 19.05 -0.50
CA LEU A 1138 -30.00 20.18 0.27
C LEU A 1138 -31.14 21.03 0.86
N LEU A 1139 -30.99 21.44 2.12
CA LEU A 1139 -31.80 22.49 2.75
C LEU A 1139 -30.88 23.57 3.33
N GLU A 1140 -31.07 24.82 2.94
CA GLU A 1140 -30.34 25.95 3.50
C GLU A 1140 -31.28 26.90 4.27
N LEU A 1141 -30.90 27.20 5.51
CA LEU A 1141 -31.62 28.10 6.41
C LEU A 1141 -30.72 29.27 6.79
N THR A 1142 -31.09 30.48 6.38
CA THR A 1142 -30.35 31.71 6.73
C THR A 1142 -31.04 32.46 7.85
N THR A 1143 -30.31 32.88 8.88
CA THR A 1143 -30.89 33.67 9.99
C THR A 1143 -31.37 35.03 9.50
N THR A 1144 -32.54 35.45 9.96
CA THR A 1144 -33.08 36.78 9.65
C THR A 1144 -32.43 37.89 10.46
N GLN A 1145 -31.81 37.54 11.59
CA GLN A 1145 -31.02 38.43 12.44
C GLN A 1145 -29.51 38.24 12.20
N SER A 1146 -28.76 39.32 12.38
CA SER A 1146 -27.29 39.33 12.38
C SER A 1146 -26.75 39.19 13.80
N PHE A 1147 -25.62 38.52 13.94
CA PHE A 1147 -24.88 38.31 15.18
C PHE A 1147 -23.56 39.07 15.18
N ASP A 1148 -23.06 39.42 16.36
CA ASP A 1148 -21.71 39.96 16.51
C ASP A 1148 -20.72 38.80 16.53
N ALA A 1149 -19.61 38.92 15.79
CA ALA A 1149 -18.56 37.89 15.76
C ALA A 1149 -17.91 37.61 17.13
N ASN A 1150 -18.13 38.49 18.11
CA ASN A 1150 -17.63 38.32 19.49
C ASN A 1150 -18.69 37.79 20.47
N GLU A 1151 -19.91 37.50 20.02
CA GLU A 1151 -20.99 37.00 20.88
C GLU A 1151 -21.00 35.46 20.90
N ALA A 1152 -20.90 34.88 22.10
CA ALA A 1152 -21.02 33.43 22.27
C ALA A 1152 -22.49 33.01 22.18
N ILE A 1153 -22.84 32.33 21.09
CA ILE A 1153 -24.17 31.77 20.86
C ILE A 1153 -24.05 30.32 20.35
N PHE A 1154 -24.92 29.46 20.87
CA PHE A 1154 -25.07 28.08 20.43
C PHE A 1154 -26.26 28.00 19.48
N ILE A 1155 -26.12 27.24 18.40
CA ILE A 1155 -27.19 27.00 17.43
C ILE A 1155 -27.36 25.49 17.30
N ARG A 1156 -28.61 25.03 17.22
CA ARG A 1156 -28.91 23.63 16.91
C ARG A 1156 -29.98 23.52 15.83
N VAL A 1157 -29.91 22.46 15.05
CA VAL A 1157 -31.00 22.02 14.18
C VAL A 1157 -31.97 21.19 15.01
N LYS A 1158 -33.24 21.58 14.99
CA LYS A 1158 -34.33 20.84 15.60
C LYS A 1158 -35.16 20.16 14.52
N ALA A 1159 -35.15 18.84 14.57
CA ALA A 1159 -36.06 17.99 13.81
C ALA A 1159 -37.37 17.80 14.58
N THR A 1160 -38.49 18.07 13.92
CA THR A 1160 -39.85 17.86 14.47
C THR A 1160 -40.67 17.09 13.44
N GLN A 1161 -41.28 15.98 13.85
CA GLN A 1161 -42.24 15.22 13.04
C GLN A 1161 -43.63 15.27 13.69
#